data_AF-A0A1I5U2V8-F1
#
_entry.id   AF-A0A1I5U2V8-F1
#
_cell.length_a   1.000
_cell.length_b   1.000
_cell.length_c   1.000
_cell.angle_alpha   90.00
_cell.angle_beta   90.00
_cell.angle_gamma   90.00
#
_symmetry.space_group_name_H-M   'P 1'
#
loop_
_entity.id
_entity.type
_entity.pdbx_description
1 polymer ?
#
loop_
_entity_poly.entity_id
_entity_poly.type
_entity_poly.pdbx_seq_one_letter_code
_entity_poly.pdbx_strand_id
1 'polypeptide(L)'
;MVTLVLLHGVGGIESQERWLDPLNVRLSELGYPEIRTAFGDTIRTPSYAVAKAADPTEPPGTYQPLKGEALVRQTLEHTARQKELERFIRPFGDQCARGLRLLPDSVVDPVAEVGEFLRFPEVAAYMADRSARYSVWSQVLNQLPDEGRVIVVAHSLGSVVMADLLHRLPQGLKIDLLVTIGSPLGFARYRSNARLTKDLFPYSRVERWLNVAAPLDGVCGGRGLSAAVPQVIDLHADLSFTHAAAGYMSHPSVAAAVGYVAFGGAHRAASSGLTDARPSRRIHDSWDPLLLSTAFSLQISNGLHVNRWADKARLDTARREVAERVVLDIAARRRARDEQLAELQKMGADVSDSRLDDNPLADGRYPDHECLTRDAASLLNGKWRDEDLLSYAIGLMLLPVVPPFDIQFAMDVRREALESTMNLIRNRRGNLADKAFAQQVADSLKWAESRMAGGGFPWGTVLIATGVVLLAATGVGLAAAAPAGLAGAAIVTSTLAGFGPGGMVGGLITFGILTGTGASLASLGVADTLQDGEGAQAQRLAGQSASELAAAAPDSLTVMLTGMLAIVHAQLQLSFDSSEGLVRTTLMNALDIARGEWNVHEQVAPGSRVAKDWAAKVSRLERAVEALDSLSTEVSSAVSQVRQALESGRPPADTK
;
A
#
# COMPACT_ATOMS: atom_id res chain seq x y z
N MET A 1 12.75 27.81 -16.59
CA MET A 1 14.08 27.19 -16.70
C MET A 1 14.41 26.57 -15.35
N VAL A 2 15.04 25.38 -15.31
CA VAL A 2 15.46 24.73 -14.07
C VAL A 2 16.94 25.05 -13.85
N THR A 3 17.32 25.37 -12.62
CA THR A 3 18.71 25.68 -12.21
C THR A 3 19.27 24.50 -11.42
N LEU A 4 20.49 24.06 -11.73
CA LEU A 4 21.18 23.04 -10.92
C LEU A 4 22.14 23.73 -9.95
N VAL A 5 22.03 23.42 -8.66
CA VAL A 5 22.86 23.98 -7.60
C VAL A 5 23.66 22.87 -6.94
N LEU A 6 24.99 23.01 -6.84
CA LEU A 6 25.81 22.20 -5.94
C LEU A 6 26.20 23.02 -4.71
N LEU A 7 25.79 22.56 -3.53
CA LEU A 7 26.29 23.06 -2.25
C LEU A 7 27.41 22.12 -1.75
N HIS A 8 28.63 22.66 -1.71
CA HIS A 8 29.85 21.91 -1.44
C HIS A 8 30.02 21.55 0.05
N GLY A 9 30.87 20.58 0.35
CA GLY A 9 31.27 20.25 1.71
C GLY A 9 32.37 21.18 2.27
N VAL A 10 33.10 20.68 3.27
CA VAL A 10 34.34 21.34 3.74
C VAL A 10 35.39 21.27 2.63
N GLY A 11 36.16 22.34 2.44
CA GLY A 11 37.20 22.44 1.39
C GLY A 11 36.88 23.42 0.26
N GLY A 12 35.66 23.98 0.21
CA GLY A 12 35.28 25.03 -0.74
C GLY A 12 34.75 24.50 -2.07
N ILE A 13 34.69 25.38 -3.08
CA ILE A 13 34.19 25.06 -4.41
C ILE A 13 35.09 24.01 -5.08
N GLU A 14 34.50 22.91 -5.53
CA GLU A 14 35.13 21.98 -6.47
C GLU A 14 34.93 22.45 -7.92
N SER A 15 35.90 22.18 -8.80
CA SER A 15 35.72 22.45 -10.23
C SER A 15 34.52 21.70 -10.78
N GLN A 16 33.76 22.32 -11.69
CA GLN A 16 32.58 21.69 -12.27
C GLN A 16 32.91 20.32 -12.88
N GLU A 17 34.05 20.20 -13.58
CA GLU A 17 34.55 18.94 -14.15
C GLU A 17 34.58 17.80 -13.13
N ARG A 18 35.04 18.07 -11.90
CA ARG A 18 35.28 17.04 -10.89
C ARG A 18 34.02 16.32 -10.44
N TRP A 19 32.88 17.02 -10.36
CA TRP A 19 31.62 16.46 -9.87
C TRP A 19 30.57 16.29 -10.97
N LEU A 20 30.59 17.13 -12.00
CA LEU A 20 29.60 17.13 -13.07
C LEU A 20 29.92 16.10 -14.16
N ASP A 21 31.20 15.83 -14.44
CA ASP A 21 31.55 14.85 -15.49
C ASP A 21 31.15 13.43 -15.10
N PRO A 22 31.41 12.93 -13.87
CA PRO A 22 30.90 11.63 -13.45
C PRO A 22 29.37 11.52 -13.53
N LEU A 23 28.66 12.60 -13.21
CA LEU A 23 27.20 12.66 -13.32
C LEU A 23 26.74 12.58 -14.78
N ASN A 24 27.35 13.34 -15.68
CA ASN A 24 27.00 13.33 -17.11
C ASN A 24 27.30 11.99 -17.79
N VAL A 25 28.39 11.31 -17.40
CA VAL A 25 28.69 9.95 -17.88
C VAL A 25 27.52 9.02 -17.55
N ARG A 26 27.07 9.01 -16.29
CA ARG A 26 25.94 8.16 -15.86
C ARG A 26 24.61 8.58 -16.47
N LEU A 27 24.36 9.88 -16.63
CA LEU A 27 23.16 10.37 -17.33
C LEU A 27 23.11 9.85 -18.76
N SER A 28 24.24 9.91 -19.47
CA SER A 28 24.37 9.43 -20.85
C SER A 28 24.16 7.91 -20.95
N GLU A 29 24.69 7.13 -20.01
CA GLU A 29 24.44 5.68 -19.93
C GLU A 29 22.95 5.36 -19.71
N LEU A 30 22.23 6.20 -18.99
CA LEU A 30 20.77 6.11 -18.79
C LEU A 30 19.97 6.73 -19.95
N GLY A 31 20.64 7.23 -20.98
CA GLY A 31 20.06 7.84 -22.17
C GLY A 31 19.57 9.29 -21.98
N TYR A 32 19.87 9.95 -20.87
CA TYR A 32 19.53 11.35 -20.67
C TYR A 32 20.54 12.29 -21.34
N PRO A 33 20.12 13.50 -21.73
CA PRO A 33 21.05 14.55 -22.14
C PRO A 33 22.03 14.91 -21.02
N GLU A 34 23.24 15.34 -21.40
CA GLU A 34 24.20 15.91 -20.45
C GLU A 34 23.67 17.23 -19.87
N ILE A 35 23.73 17.36 -18.55
CA ILE A 35 23.31 18.56 -17.83
C ILE A 35 24.15 19.76 -18.23
N ARG A 36 25.46 19.56 -18.45
CA ARG A 36 26.37 20.65 -18.86
C ARG A 36 25.84 21.38 -20.10
N THR A 37 25.37 20.62 -21.08
CA THR A 37 24.81 21.13 -22.33
C THR A 37 23.39 21.64 -22.15
N ALA A 38 22.56 20.93 -21.38
CA ALA A 38 21.14 21.27 -21.23
C ALA A 38 20.88 22.47 -20.32
N PHE A 39 21.72 22.70 -19.30
CA PHE A 39 21.54 23.74 -18.29
C PHE A 39 22.48 24.93 -18.53
N GLY A 40 23.67 24.71 -19.12
CA GLY A 40 24.61 25.78 -19.46
C GLY A 40 24.86 26.73 -18.28
N ASP A 41 24.52 28.01 -18.46
CA ASP A 41 24.73 29.07 -17.47
C ASP A 41 23.80 29.01 -16.25
N THR A 42 22.84 28.07 -16.20
CA THR A 42 21.98 27.85 -15.01
C THR A 42 22.54 26.85 -14.02
N ILE A 43 23.80 26.44 -14.19
CA ILE A 43 24.55 25.68 -13.18
C ILE A 43 25.17 26.68 -12.19
N ARG A 44 24.95 26.47 -10.89
CA ARG A 44 25.43 27.32 -9.79
C ARG A 44 26.18 26.47 -8.77
N THR A 45 27.31 26.98 -8.28
CA THR A 45 28.07 26.37 -7.18
C THR A 45 28.37 27.46 -6.16
N PRO A 46 27.40 27.83 -5.29
CA PRO A 46 27.57 28.90 -4.33
C PRO A 46 28.83 28.73 -3.48
N SER A 47 29.66 29.78 -3.44
CA SER A 47 30.83 29.82 -2.57
C SER A 47 30.42 30.30 -1.19
N TYR A 48 30.88 29.64 -0.12
CA TYR A 48 30.77 30.20 1.23
C TYR A 48 31.97 29.86 2.10
N ALA A 49 32.34 30.82 2.96
CA ALA A 49 33.35 30.63 4.00
C ALA A 49 32.67 30.57 5.38
N VAL A 50 33.05 29.58 6.18
CA VAL A 50 32.61 29.48 7.58
C VAL A 50 33.49 30.36 8.46
N ALA A 51 33.17 31.65 8.48
CA ALA A 51 33.87 32.64 9.30
C ALA A 51 32.87 33.50 10.07
N LYS A 52 33.26 33.93 11.27
CA LYS A 52 32.47 34.87 12.06
C LYS A 52 32.39 36.20 11.31
N ALA A 53 31.19 36.74 11.17
CA ALA A 53 30.97 38.09 10.69
C ALA A 53 31.00 39.08 11.87
N ALA A 54 31.46 40.30 11.61
CA ALA A 54 31.50 41.37 12.60
C ALA A 54 30.10 41.84 13.02
N ASP A 55 29.12 41.80 12.10
CA ASP A 55 27.72 42.15 12.34
C ASP A 55 26.77 41.12 11.71
N PRO A 56 26.52 39.98 12.39
CA PRO A 56 25.73 38.89 11.85
C PRO A 56 24.23 39.17 11.95
N THR A 57 23.60 39.48 10.82
CA THR A 57 22.13 39.53 10.73
C THR A 57 21.58 38.17 10.35
N GLU A 58 20.62 37.65 11.12
CA GLU A 58 19.92 36.41 10.75
C GLU A 58 19.04 36.65 9.51
N PRO A 59 19.25 35.91 8.40
CA PRO A 59 18.32 35.95 7.28
C PRO A 59 16.90 35.57 7.70
N PRO A 60 15.87 36.32 7.27
CA PRO A 60 14.51 36.11 7.74
C PRO A 60 13.95 34.76 7.28
N GLY A 61 13.11 34.16 8.13
CA GLY A 61 12.29 33.02 7.74
C GLY A 61 11.23 33.44 6.73
N THR A 62 11.24 32.83 5.56
CA THR A 62 10.33 33.14 4.44
C THR A 62 9.23 32.10 4.27
N TYR A 63 9.36 30.94 4.90
CA TYR A 63 8.34 29.89 4.87
C TYR A 63 7.30 30.09 5.96
N GLN A 64 6.02 30.02 5.57
CA GLN A 64 4.91 29.98 6.49
C GLN A 64 4.30 28.56 6.47
N PRO A 65 4.23 27.87 7.62
CA PRO A 65 3.59 26.56 7.70
C PRO A 65 2.13 26.64 7.25
N LEU A 66 1.77 25.78 6.30
CA LEU A 66 0.39 25.62 5.87
C LEU A 66 -0.45 24.99 6.99
N LYS A 67 -1.76 25.26 6.96
CA LYS A 67 -2.74 24.70 7.90
C LYS A 67 -3.96 24.15 7.17
N GLY A 68 -4.71 23.27 7.85
CA GLY A 68 -5.98 22.73 7.37
C GLY A 68 -5.85 22.07 6.00
N GLU A 69 -6.77 22.41 5.09
CA GLU A 69 -6.87 21.79 3.77
C GLU A 69 -5.62 21.99 2.89
N ALA A 70 -4.99 23.16 2.95
CA ALA A 70 -3.79 23.44 2.16
C ALA A 70 -2.61 22.55 2.58
N LEU A 71 -2.46 22.31 3.89
CA LEU A 71 -1.44 21.41 4.41
C LEU A 71 -1.69 19.97 3.94
N VAL A 72 -2.94 19.49 4.05
CA VAL A 72 -3.31 18.14 3.60
C VAL A 72 -3.02 17.97 2.10
N ARG A 73 -3.40 18.96 1.28
CA ARG A 73 -3.16 18.93 -0.16
C ARG A 73 -1.67 18.82 -0.49
N GLN A 74 -0.87 19.73 0.04
CA GLN A 74 0.57 19.75 -0.23
C GLN A 74 1.29 18.51 0.32
N THR A 75 0.85 17.99 1.46
CA THR A 75 1.39 16.72 2.00
C THR A 75 1.13 15.56 1.05
N LEU A 76 -0.10 15.41 0.55
CA LEU A 76 -0.46 14.33 -0.38
C LEU A 76 0.26 14.47 -1.72
N GLU A 77 0.33 15.69 -2.28
CA GLU A 77 1.07 15.97 -3.53
C GLU A 77 2.57 15.67 -3.38
N HIS A 78 3.18 16.05 -2.26
CA HIS A 78 4.57 15.72 -1.94
C HIS A 78 4.76 14.20 -1.81
N THR A 79 3.91 13.51 -1.03
CA THR A 79 4.00 12.05 -0.86
C THR A 79 3.89 11.31 -2.19
N ALA A 80 2.96 11.70 -3.06
CA ALA A 80 2.79 11.09 -4.38
C ALA A 80 4.06 11.24 -5.24
N ARG A 81 4.63 12.44 -5.29
CA ARG A 81 5.86 12.72 -6.06
C ARG A 81 7.10 12.04 -5.49
N GLN A 82 7.18 11.89 -4.17
CA GLN A 82 8.24 11.11 -3.54
C GLN A 82 8.09 9.62 -3.87
N LYS A 83 6.89 9.06 -3.80
CA LYS A 83 6.67 7.65 -4.14
C LYS A 83 6.92 7.33 -5.61
N GLU A 84 6.52 8.22 -6.49
CA GLU A 84 6.85 8.17 -7.91
C GLU A 84 8.37 8.10 -8.13
N LEU A 85 9.13 9.05 -7.56
CA LEU A 85 10.58 9.06 -7.66
C LEU A 85 11.18 7.79 -7.05
N GLU A 86 10.79 7.43 -5.82
CA GLU A 86 11.26 6.27 -5.09
C GLU A 86 11.15 4.97 -5.90
N ARG A 87 10.01 4.74 -6.56
CA ARG A 87 9.80 3.58 -7.44
C ARG A 87 10.79 3.57 -8.59
N PHE A 88 11.03 4.72 -9.20
CA PHE A 88 11.96 4.86 -10.33
C PHE A 88 13.41 4.63 -9.90
N ILE A 89 13.83 5.18 -8.75
CA ILE A 89 15.25 5.18 -8.35
C ILE A 89 15.67 3.95 -7.53
N ARG A 90 14.73 3.25 -6.86
CA ARG A 90 15.05 2.08 -6.01
C ARG A 90 15.86 0.97 -6.71
N PRO A 91 15.62 0.63 -7.98
CA PRO A 91 16.42 -0.36 -8.71
C PRO A 91 17.90 0.02 -8.86
N PHE A 92 18.24 1.30 -8.73
CA PHE A 92 19.62 1.81 -8.87
C PHE A 92 20.37 1.86 -7.53
N GLY A 93 19.75 1.47 -6.41
CA GLY A 93 20.41 1.42 -5.10
C GLY A 93 21.12 0.09 -4.87
N ASP A 94 22.25 0.12 -4.18
CA ASP A 94 23.03 -1.07 -3.88
C ASP A 94 22.47 -1.84 -2.67
N GLN A 95 22.54 -3.18 -2.75
CA GLN A 95 22.30 -4.06 -1.61
C GLN A 95 23.56 -4.18 -0.77
N CYS A 96 23.74 -3.28 0.18
CA CYS A 96 24.92 -3.32 1.05
C CYS A 96 24.72 -4.35 2.17
N ALA A 97 25.58 -5.38 2.26
CA ALA A 97 25.52 -6.39 3.33
C ALA A 97 26.35 -6.01 4.57
N ARG A 98 27.25 -5.02 4.46
CA ARG A 98 28.18 -4.55 5.51
C ARG A 98 28.07 -3.03 5.66
N GLY A 99 28.36 -2.49 6.84
CA GLY A 99 28.36 -1.04 7.06
C GLY A 99 28.36 -0.64 8.53
N LEU A 100 28.72 0.63 8.80
CA LEU A 100 28.74 1.24 10.14
C LEU A 100 27.36 1.25 10.81
N ARG A 101 26.27 1.19 10.03
CA ARG A 101 24.89 1.05 10.51
C ARG A 101 24.60 -0.20 11.34
N LEU A 102 25.45 -1.23 11.26
CA LEU A 102 25.31 -2.47 12.04
C LEU A 102 25.80 -2.29 13.49
N LEU A 103 26.48 -1.19 13.80
CA LEU A 103 26.95 -0.87 15.13
C LEU A 103 25.87 -0.09 15.92
N PRO A 104 25.72 -0.36 17.24
CA PRO A 104 24.76 0.37 18.08
C PRO A 104 24.99 1.89 18.09
N ASP A 105 23.91 2.66 18.22
CA ASP A 105 23.94 4.13 18.25
C ASP A 105 24.88 4.69 19.33
N SER A 106 24.92 4.04 20.49
CA SER A 106 25.81 4.40 21.60
C SER A 106 27.31 4.29 21.28
N VAL A 107 27.68 3.58 20.21
CA VAL A 107 29.07 3.40 19.76
C VAL A 107 29.40 4.32 18.59
N VAL A 108 28.48 4.45 17.62
CA VAL A 108 28.71 5.23 16.40
C VAL A 108 28.59 6.73 16.66
N ASP A 109 27.59 7.15 17.42
CA ASP A 109 27.30 8.58 17.63
C ASP A 109 28.50 9.28 18.27
N PRO A 110 29.07 8.83 19.40
CA PRO A 110 30.20 9.53 20.02
C PRO A 110 31.46 9.54 19.15
N VAL A 111 31.71 8.48 18.38
CA VAL A 111 32.91 8.34 17.54
C VAL A 111 32.84 9.20 16.28
N ALA A 112 31.68 9.21 15.59
CA ALA A 112 31.44 10.13 14.48
C ALA A 112 31.45 11.59 14.97
N GLU A 113 30.84 11.84 16.13
CA GLU A 113 30.74 13.18 16.72
C GLU A 113 32.08 13.78 17.12
N VAL A 114 32.97 13.00 17.74
CA VAL A 114 34.29 13.43 18.20
C VAL A 114 35.28 13.47 17.03
N GLY A 115 35.25 12.45 16.15
CA GLY A 115 36.18 12.32 15.04
C GLY A 115 36.05 13.42 13.98
N GLU A 116 34.83 13.87 13.68
CA GLU A 116 34.59 14.90 12.66
C GLU A 116 34.76 16.32 13.22
N PHE A 117 34.29 16.57 14.45
CA PHE A 117 34.41 17.86 15.13
C PHE A 117 35.87 18.25 15.41
N LEU A 118 36.73 17.26 15.71
CA LEU A 118 38.17 17.49 15.91
C LEU A 118 38.95 17.62 14.60
N ARG A 119 38.40 17.13 13.48
CA ARG A 119 39.11 17.02 12.20
C ARG A 119 38.75 18.14 11.21
N PHE A 120 37.61 18.81 11.39
CA PHE A 120 37.14 19.92 10.54
C PHE A 120 36.66 21.13 11.36
N PRO A 121 37.55 22.11 11.63
CA PRO A 121 37.22 23.32 12.40
C PRO A 121 36.05 24.12 11.82
N GLU A 122 35.84 24.10 10.50
CA GLU A 122 34.71 24.78 9.87
C GLU A 122 33.37 24.19 10.31
N VAL A 123 33.27 22.86 10.42
CA VAL A 123 32.04 22.20 10.89
C VAL A 123 31.76 22.58 12.34
N ALA A 124 32.80 22.55 13.19
CA ALA A 124 32.69 22.96 14.58
C ALA A 124 32.24 24.42 14.71
N ALA A 125 32.83 25.33 13.93
CA ALA A 125 32.48 26.74 13.91
C ALA A 125 31.04 26.97 13.44
N TYR A 126 30.61 26.30 12.37
CA TYR A 126 29.22 26.38 11.89
C TYR A 126 28.24 25.90 12.97
N MET A 127 28.52 24.76 13.60
CA MET A 127 27.59 24.21 14.60
C MET A 127 27.55 25.01 15.90
N ALA A 128 28.69 25.56 16.35
CA ALA A 128 28.80 26.26 17.63
C ALA A 128 28.43 27.76 17.55
N ASP A 129 28.70 28.43 16.44
CA ASP A 129 28.63 29.89 16.35
C ASP A 129 27.51 30.38 15.41
N ARG A 130 26.55 31.14 15.96
CA ARG A 130 25.43 31.71 15.19
C ARG A 130 25.89 32.73 14.15
N SER A 131 26.92 33.53 14.45
CA SER A 131 27.47 34.51 13.51
C SER A 131 28.04 33.83 12.27
N ALA A 132 28.81 32.75 12.49
CA ALA A 132 29.35 31.96 11.40
C ALA A 132 28.22 31.34 10.53
N ARG A 133 27.16 30.83 11.15
CA ARG A 133 25.99 30.30 10.40
C ARG A 133 25.29 31.37 9.58
N TYR A 134 24.95 32.51 10.19
CA TYR A 134 24.21 33.58 9.50
C TYR A 134 25.02 34.15 8.34
N SER A 135 26.34 34.24 8.49
CA SER A 135 27.26 34.59 7.41
C SER A 135 27.18 33.60 6.25
N VAL A 136 27.24 32.29 6.54
CA VAL A 136 27.11 31.23 5.52
C VAL A 136 25.74 31.28 4.84
N TRP A 137 24.66 31.41 5.61
CA TRP A 137 23.30 31.50 5.06
C TRP A 137 23.15 32.68 4.11
N SER A 138 23.66 33.86 4.48
CA SER A 138 23.62 35.06 3.64
C SER A 138 24.43 34.89 2.36
N GLN A 139 25.63 34.33 2.45
CA GLN A 139 26.48 34.05 1.28
C GLN A 139 25.79 33.10 0.28
N VAL A 140 25.16 32.03 0.77
CA VAL A 140 24.46 31.06 -0.09
C VAL A 140 23.21 31.69 -0.69
N LEU A 141 22.35 32.33 0.12
CA LEU A 141 21.10 32.93 -0.35
C LEU A 141 21.33 33.99 -1.43
N ASN A 142 22.38 34.82 -1.31
CA ASN A 142 22.74 35.85 -2.29
C ASN A 142 23.18 35.28 -3.65
N GLN A 143 23.49 33.99 -3.73
CA GLN A 143 23.93 33.30 -4.96
C GLN A 143 22.84 32.37 -5.53
N LEU A 144 21.73 32.20 -4.81
CA LEU A 144 20.56 31.46 -5.29
C LEU A 144 19.65 32.39 -6.12
N PRO A 145 18.88 31.85 -7.07
CA PRO A 145 17.89 32.64 -7.78
C PRO A 145 16.72 33.03 -6.85
N ASP A 146 16.18 34.24 -7.05
CA ASP A 146 15.05 34.76 -6.26
C ASP A 146 13.71 34.04 -6.55
N GLU A 147 13.59 33.44 -7.73
CA GLU A 147 12.40 32.72 -8.18
C GLU A 147 12.74 31.55 -9.11
N GLY A 148 11.77 30.66 -9.29
CA GLY A 148 11.85 29.55 -10.24
C GLY A 148 12.02 28.19 -9.58
N ARG A 149 12.64 27.27 -10.32
CA ARG A 149 12.77 25.85 -9.93
C ARG A 149 14.23 25.45 -9.89
N VAL A 150 14.64 24.80 -8.80
CA VAL A 150 16.01 24.32 -8.61
C VAL A 150 16.06 22.83 -8.36
N ILE A 151 17.11 22.20 -8.89
CA ILE A 151 17.62 20.92 -8.41
C ILE A 151 18.84 21.25 -7.55
N VAL A 152 18.87 20.76 -6.32
CA VAL A 152 19.98 21.00 -5.40
C VAL A 152 20.66 19.68 -5.10
N VAL A 153 21.96 19.59 -5.33
CA VAL A 153 22.80 18.53 -4.75
C VAL A 153 23.60 19.15 -3.61
N ALA A 154 23.48 18.59 -2.41
CA ALA A 154 24.09 19.11 -1.20
C ALA A 154 24.99 18.05 -0.57
N HIS A 155 26.30 18.34 -0.52
CA HIS A 155 27.33 17.40 -0.09
C HIS A 155 27.85 17.73 1.30
N SER A 156 27.93 16.73 2.19
CA SER A 156 28.57 16.88 3.50
C SER A 156 28.01 18.08 4.29
N LEU A 157 28.84 19.02 4.74
CA LEU A 157 28.39 20.27 5.39
C LEU A 157 27.32 21.04 4.58
N GLY A 158 27.38 20.99 3.24
CA GLY A 158 26.39 21.61 2.37
C GLY A 158 24.97 21.07 2.58
N SER A 159 24.80 19.80 2.97
CA SER A 159 23.48 19.25 3.30
C SER A 159 22.90 19.88 4.57
N VAL A 160 23.75 20.14 5.57
CA VAL A 160 23.37 20.84 6.81
C VAL A 160 22.97 22.28 6.52
N VAL A 161 23.77 22.98 5.71
CA VAL A 161 23.46 24.35 5.28
C VAL A 161 22.13 24.40 4.53
N MET A 162 21.91 23.48 3.58
CA MET A 162 20.66 23.43 2.83
C MET A 162 19.45 23.18 3.74
N ALA A 163 19.55 22.22 4.66
CA ALA A 163 18.49 21.91 5.62
C ALA A 163 18.11 23.14 6.46
N ASP A 164 19.09 23.90 6.94
CA ASP A 164 18.87 25.14 7.70
C ASP A 164 18.23 26.26 6.88
N LEU A 165 18.45 26.25 5.55
CA LEU A 165 17.94 27.24 4.61
C LEU A 165 16.53 26.93 4.08
N LEU A 166 15.99 25.72 4.24
CA LEU A 166 14.70 25.34 3.65
C LEU A 166 13.54 26.28 4.06
N HIS A 167 13.58 26.81 5.29
CA HIS A 167 12.58 27.79 5.78
C HIS A 167 12.88 29.24 5.39
N ARG A 168 14.02 29.51 4.74
CA ARG A 168 14.56 30.84 4.42
C ARG A 168 14.75 31.07 2.91
N LEU A 169 14.47 30.07 2.08
CA LEU A 169 14.53 30.21 0.63
C LEU A 169 13.63 31.34 0.12
N PRO A 170 14.01 32.07 -0.94
CA PRO A 170 13.15 33.06 -1.57
C PRO A 170 11.72 32.55 -1.81
N GLN A 171 10.69 33.39 -1.64
CA GLN A 171 9.29 32.94 -1.72
C GLN A 171 8.92 32.33 -3.07
N GLY A 172 9.49 32.85 -4.16
CA GLY A 172 9.27 32.33 -5.51
C GLY A 172 10.07 31.08 -5.86
N LEU A 173 10.96 30.62 -4.97
CA LEU A 173 11.88 29.51 -5.25
C LEU A 173 11.33 28.17 -4.74
N LYS A 174 11.28 27.19 -5.63
CA LYS A 174 10.92 25.80 -5.34
C LYS A 174 12.05 24.84 -5.67
N ILE A 175 12.24 23.83 -4.81
CA ILE A 175 13.18 22.74 -5.02
C ILE A 175 12.44 21.56 -5.65
N ASP A 176 12.66 21.33 -6.94
CA ASP A 176 12.09 20.19 -7.67
C ASP A 176 12.69 18.86 -7.19
N LEU A 177 13.97 18.89 -6.78
CA LEU A 177 14.71 17.77 -6.20
C LEU A 177 15.83 18.26 -5.30
N LEU A 178 15.84 17.82 -4.04
CA LEU A 178 16.98 17.92 -3.13
C LEU A 178 17.68 16.56 -3.07
N VAL A 179 18.94 16.49 -3.48
CA VAL A 179 19.81 15.32 -3.33
C VAL A 179 20.82 15.61 -2.24
N THR A 180 20.82 14.85 -1.15
CA THR A 180 21.89 14.92 -0.15
C THR A 180 22.84 13.74 -0.32
N ILE A 181 24.14 14.02 -0.32
CA ILE A 181 25.21 13.03 -0.50
C ILE A 181 26.25 13.19 0.60
N GLY A 182 26.73 12.09 1.19
CA GLY A 182 27.67 12.18 2.31
C GLY A 182 27.09 12.96 3.50
N SER A 183 25.77 12.89 3.74
CA SER A 183 25.07 13.80 4.65
C SER A 183 25.15 13.39 6.12
N PRO A 184 25.63 14.26 7.04
CA PRO A 184 25.64 13.97 8.47
C PRO A 184 24.30 14.26 9.17
N LEU A 185 23.26 14.65 8.42
CA LEU A 185 21.93 15.01 8.97
C LEU A 185 21.21 13.86 9.71
N GLY A 186 21.69 12.62 9.57
CA GLY A 186 21.24 11.50 10.40
C GLY A 186 21.46 11.74 11.90
N PHE A 187 22.50 12.50 12.29
CA PHE A 187 22.77 12.81 13.70
C PHE A 187 22.00 14.05 14.17
N ALA A 188 21.44 13.97 15.37
CA ALA A 188 20.56 15.00 15.94
C ALA A 188 21.22 16.39 16.02
N ARG A 189 22.51 16.46 16.34
CA ARG A 189 23.27 17.72 16.43
C ARG A 189 23.21 18.52 15.13
N TYR A 190 23.36 17.88 13.97
CA TYR A 190 23.47 18.54 12.66
C TYR A 190 22.11 19.01 12.13
N ARG A 191 21.01 18.41 12.59
CA ARG A 191 19.65 18.84 12.24
C ARG A 191 18.99 19.79 13.25
N SER A 192 19.70 20.15 14.32
CA SER A 192 19.15 20.92 15.46
C SER A 192 18.62 22.30 15.06
N ASN A 193 19.18 22.93 14.02
CA ASN A 193 18.77 24.26 13.56
C ASN A 193 17.69 24.23 12.45
N ALA A 194 17.56 23.12 11.73
CA ALA A 194 16.75 23.00 10.52
C ALA A 194 15.23 22.86 10.76
N ARG A 195 14.81 22.58 12.00
CA ARG A 195 13.38 22.47 12.39
C ARG A 195 12.54 21.56 11.46
N LEU A 196 13.08 20.41 11.06
CA LEU A 196 12.45 19.48 10.10
C LEU A 196 11.48 18.48 10.74
N THR A 197 10.59 18.93 11.63
CA THR A 197 9.51 18.07 12.15
C THR A 197 8.40 17.91 11.10
N LYS A 198 7.53 16.89 11.25
CA LYS A 198 6.43 16.63 10.30
C LYS A 198 5.55 17.87 10.05
N ASP A 199 5.30 18.68 11.07
CA ASP A 199 4.43 19.87 11.00
C ASP A 199 5.14 21.12 10.47
N LEU A 200 6.48 21.10 10.47
CA LEU A 200 7.31 22.20 10.00
C LEU A 200 8.01 21.89 8.67
N PHE A 201 7.92 20.66 8.16
CA PHE A 201 8.48 20.30 6.87
C PHE A 201 7.88 21.18 5.76
N PRO A 202 8.71 21.79 4.89
CA PRO A 202 8.24 22.74 3.90
C PRO A 202 7.70 22.06 2.64
N TYR A 203 6.56 21.37 2.78
CA TYR A 203 5.93 20.57 1.70
C TYR A 203 5.66 21.33 0.41
N SER A 204 5.42 22.65 0.47
CA SER A 204 5.18 23.49 -0.71
C SER A 204 6.46 24.01 -1.37
N ARG A 205 7.63 23.81 -0.76
CA ARG A 205 8.93 24.25 -1.28
C ARG A 205 9.79 23.09 -1.74
N VAL A 206 9.71 21.94 -1.09
CA VAL A 206 10.51 20.75 -1.42
C VAL A 206 9.59 19.72 -2.06
N GLU A 207 9.69 19.59 -3.38
CA GLU A 207 8.85 18.67 -4.13
C GLU A 207 9.32 17.22 -3.93
N ARG A 208 10.64 17.00 -3.86
CA ARG A 208 11.28 15.68 -3.66
C ARG A 208 12.59 15.81 -2.88
N TRP A 209 12.92 14.80 -2.07
CA TRP A 209 14.19 14.71 -1.34
C TRP A 209 14.75 13.28 -1.37
N LEU A 210 15.87 13.10 -2.06
CA LEU A 210 16.69 11.89 -2.06
C LEU A 210 17.93 12.09 -1.19
N ASN A 211 18.23 11.13 -0.32
CA ASN A 211 19.52 10.99 0.31
C ASN A 211 20.23 9.74 -0.21
N VAL A 212 21.49 9.90 -0.61
CA VAL A 212 22.37 8.78 -0.99
C VAL A 212 23.46 8.65 0.07
N ALA A 213 23.48 7.52 0.76
CA ALA A 213 24.41 7.25 1.86
C ALA A 213 25.31 6.05 1.52
N ALA A 214 26.62 6.20 1.72
CA ALA A 214 27.55 5.08 1.64
C ALA A 214 27.71 4.40 3.01
N PRO A 215 27.56 3.06 3.11
CA PRO A 215 27.56 2.35 4.40
C PRO A 215 28.84 2.45 5.22
N LEU A 216 29.97 2.74 4.59
CA LEU A 216 31.28 2.89 5.23
C LEU A 216 31.74 4.36 5.32
N ASP A 217 30.90 5.30 4.88
CA ASP A 217 31.16 6.72 5.04
C ASP A 217 30.95 7.13 6.50
N GLY A 218 32.06 7.41 7.18
CA GLY A 218 32.10 7.78 8.59
C GLY A 218 31.38 9.09 8.90
N VAL A 219 31.25 10.01 7.93
CA VAL A 219 30.54 11.28 8.10
C VAL A 219 29.03 11.05 8.17
N CYS A 220 28.51 10.08 7.41
CA CYS A 220 27.11 9.66 7.50
C CYS A 220 26.85 8.68 8.65
N GLY A 221 27.90 8.16 9.30
CA GLY A 221 27.82 6.97 10.15
C GLY A 221 27.31 5.72 9.40
N GLY A 222 27.38 5.72 8.07
CA GLY A 222 26.76 4.70 7.22
C GLY A 222 25.23 4.65 7.23
N ARG A 223 24.56 5.74 7.64
CA ARG A 223 23.11 5.78 7.91
C ARG A 223 22.34 6.63 6.92
N GLY A 224 21.06 6.30 6.78
CA GLY A 224 20.06 7.10 6.09
C GLY A 224 19.47 8.22 6.95
N LEU A 225 18.76 9.15 6.31
CA LEU A 225 18.09 10.30 6.92
C LEU A 225 16.61 10.02 7.27
N SER A 226 15.97 9.04 6.62
CA SER A 226 14.52 8.81 6.69
C SER A 226 14.00 8.50 8.10
N ALA A 227 14.85 7.95 8.97
CA ALA A 227 14.51 7.73 10.38
C ALA A 227 14.30 9.05 11.15
N ALA A 228 15.07 10.09 10.83
CA ALA A 228 14.96 11.41 11.45
C ALA A 228 14.03 12.37 10.67
N VAL A 229 13.96 12.21 9.35
CA VAL A 229 13.14 13.02 8.44
C VAL A 229 12.37 12.08 7.50
N PRO A 230 11.16 11.62 7.88
CA PRO A 230 10.40 10.60 7.14
C PRO A 230 10.03 10.96 5.69
N GLN A 231 10.14 12.23 5.32
CA GLN A 231 9.92 12.74 3.97
C GLN A 231 11.08 12.42 3.00
N VAL A 232 12.22 11.95 3.50
CA VAL A 232 13.41 11.65 2.70
C VAL A 232 13.41 10.20 2.21
N ILE A 233 13.77 9.99 0.95
CA ILE A 233 14.08 8.66 0.41
C ILE A 233 15.55 8.37 0.67
N ASP A 234 15.88 7.26 1.33
CA ASP A 234 17.27 6.80 1.44
C ASP A 234 17.58 5.75 0.37
N LEU A 235 18.67 5.96 -0.34
CA LEU A 235 19.34 4.93 -1.13
C LEU A 235 20.76 4.72 -0.60
N HIS A 236 21.21 3.46 -0.66
CA HIS A 236 22.58 3.13 -0.35
C HIS A 236 23.39 3.02 -1.64
N ALA A 237 24.63 3.50 -1.57
CA ALA A 237 25.62 3.39 -2.64
C ALA A 237 26.90 2.77 -2.06
N ASP A 238 27.36 1.65 -2.59
CA ASP A 238 28.61 1.04 -2.17
C ASP A 238 29.79 1.77 -2.81
N LEU A 239 30.25 2.81 -2.13
CA LEU A 239 31.35 3.65 -2.57
C LEU A 239 32.66 3.35 -1.83
N SER A 240 32.79 2.15 -1.24
CA SER A 240 33.89 1.84 -0.32
C SER A 240 33.99 2.91 0.79
N PHE A 241 35.18 3.44 1.09
CA PHE A 241 35.39 4.47 2.12
C PHE A 241 35.35 5.91 1.59
N THR A 242 34.92 6.14 0.34
CA THR A 242 34.96 7.50 -0.23
C THR A 242 33.87 8.38 0.38
N HIS A 243 34.27 9.60 0.75
CA HIS A 243 33.35 10.67 1.14
C HIS A 243 33.26 11.76 0.05
N ALA A 244 34.05 11.67 -1.02
CA ALA A 244 34.14 12.72 -2.02
C ALA A 244 32.84 12.86 -2.83
N ALA A 245 32.42 14.10 -3.14
CA ALA A 245 31.22 14.36 -3.94
C ALA A 245 31.27 13.64 -5.29
N ALA A 246 32.43 13.65 -5.96
CA ALA A 246 32.65 12.93 -7.22
C ALA A 246 32.33 11.42 -7.14
N GLY A 247 32.63 10.77 -6.01
CA GLY A 247 32.31 9.35 -5.79
C GLY A 247 30.81 9.11 -5.78
N TYR A 248 30.05 9.93 -5.04
CA TYR A 248 28.60 9.87 -5.03
C TYR A 248 27.97 10.22 -6.38
N MET A 249 28.47 11.24 -7.07
CA MET A 249 27.98 11.67 -8.39
C MET A 249 28.20 10.60 -9.48
N SER A 250 29.21 9.74 -9.30
CA SER A 250 29.45 8.60 -10.19
C SER A 250 28.47 7.44 -10.01
N HIS A 251 27.61 7.50 -8.99
CA HIS A 251 26.65 6.44 -8.70
C HIS A 251 25.38 6.57 -9.56
N PRO A 252 24.88 5.49 -10.19
CA PRO A 252 23.72 5.54 -11.07
C PRO A 252 22.46 6.12 -10.42
N SER A 253 22.26 5.94 -9.10
CA SER A 253 21.07 6.46 -8.42
C SER A 253 20.97 7.99 -8.43
N VAL A 254 22.10 8.71 -8.35
CA VAL A 254 22.13 10.18 -8.40
C VAL A 254 21.76 10.65 -9.80
N ALA A 255 22.35 10.04 -10.83
CA ALA A 255 22.04 10.32 -12.23
C ALA A 255 20.58 9.99 -12.58
N ALA A 256 20.06 8.85 -12.11
CA ALA A 256 18.68 8.47 -12.32
C ALA A 256 17.72 9.52 -11.72
N ALA A 257 17.95 9.95 -10.47
CA ALA A 257 17.10 10.94 -9.82
C ALA A 257 17.16 12.31 -10.51
N VAL A 258 18.38 12.81 -10.78
CA VAL A 258 18.58 14.10 -11.45
C VAL A 258 18.00 14.07 -12.86
N GLY A 259 18.27 13.01 -13.64
CA GLY A 259 17.76 12.86 -15.00
C GLY A 259 16.22 12.78 -15.04
N TYR A 260 15.62 12.00 -14.14
CA TYR A 260 14.16 11.90 -14.03
C TYR A 260 13.50 13.27 -13.83
N VAL A 261 14.03 14.07 -12.90
CA VAL A 261 13.44 15.37 -12.56
C VAL A 261 13.80 16.45 -13.59
N ALA A 262 15.04 16.48 -14.05
CA ALA A 262 15.53 17.47 -15.03
C ALA A 262 14.86 17.34 -16.40
N PHE A 263 14.54 16.11 -16.82
CA PHE A 263 14.07 15.82 -18.18
C PHE A 263 12.63 15.28 -18.26
N GLY A 264 11.90 15.29 -17.14
CA GLY A 264 10.45 15.05 -17.15
C GLY A 264 10.02 13.58 -17.17
N GLY A 265 10.78 12.70 -16.52
CA GLY A 265 10.45 11.29 -16.31
C GLY A 265 11.43 10.31 -16.96
N ALA A 266 11.18 9.01 -16.81
CA ALA A 266 11.97 7.95 -17.40
C ALA A 266 12.09 8.13 -18.93
N HIS A 267 13.31 8.07 -19.48
CA HIS A 267 13.46 8.08 -20.94
C HIS A 267 12.68 6.89 -21.52
N ARG A 268 11.66 7.18 -22.33
CA ARG A 268 10.87 6.16 -23.05
C ARG A 268 11.80 5.39 -23.98
N ALA A 269 12.41 4.31 -23.50
CA ALA A 269 12.80 3.21 -24.35
C ALA A 269 11.50 2.64 -24.94
N ALA A 270 11.20 3.04 -26.18
CA ALA A 270 10.16 2.53 -27.05
C ALA A 270 8.86 2.10 -26.34
N SER A 271 7.96 3.04 -26.08
CA SER A 271 6.54 2.70 -26.01
C SER A 271 6.13 2.16 -27.38
N SER A 272 6.05 0.84 -27.51
CA SER A 272 5.33 0.21 -28.62
C SER A 272 3.92 0.78 -28.62
N GLY A 273 3.53 1.33 -29.78
CA GLY A 273 2.20 1.89 -29.98
C GLY A 273 1.15 0.82 -29.69
N LEU A 274 0.28 1.10 -28.74
CA LEU A 274 -1.01 0.41 -28.63
C LEU A 274 -2.07 1.48 -28.87
N THR A 275 -2.59 1.38 -30.08
CA THR A 275 -3.64 2.19 -30.66
C THR A 275 -4.92 2.14 -29.84
N ASP A 276 -5.59 3.30 -29.87
CA ASP A 276 -7.02 3.49 -29.71
C ASP A 276 -7.84 2.40 -30.42
N ALA A 277 -9.01 2.05 -29.87
CA ALA A 277 -9.87 0.88 -30.13
C ALA A 277 -9.46 -0.40 -29.38
N ARG A 278 -9.87 -0.50 -28.10
CA ARG A 278 -9.78 -1.74 -27.33
C ARG A 278 -11.03 -2.59 -27.56
N PRO A 279 -10.96 -3.76 -28.23
CA PRO A 279 -12.01 -4.77 -28.13
C PRO A 279 -12.21 -5.13 -26.65
N SER A 280 -13.39 -5.64 -26.28
CA SER A 280 -13.74 -6.09 -24.94
C SER A 280 -12.68 -7.05 -24.39
N ARG A 281 -11.72 -6.50 -23.63
CA ARG A 281 -10.60 -7.24 -23.04
C ARG A 281 -11.18 -8.06 -21.91
N ARG A 282 -11.31 -9.38 -22.11
CA ARG A 282 -11.79 -10.29 -21.06
C ARG A 282 -10.69 -10.48 -20.03
N ILE A 283 -10.70 -9.65 -18.99
CA ILE A 283 -9.83 -9.82 -17.81
C ILE A 283 -10.16 -11.16 -17.14
N HIS A 284 -9.14 -11.86 -16.66
CA HIS A 284 -9.30 -13.14 -15.97
C HIS A 284 -10.07 -12.96 -14.65
N ASP A 285 -10.98 -13.90 -14.34
CA ASP A 285 -11.94 -13.76 -13.24
C ASP A 285 -11.29 -13.74 -11.85
N SER A 286 -10.04 -14.21 -11.71
CA SER A 286 -9.25 -14.05 -10.48
C SER A 286 -9.01 -12.59 -10.07
N TRP A 287 -9.13 -11.63 -11.00
CA TRP A 287 -8.99 -10.21 -10.72
C TRP A 287 -10.29 -9.56 -10.24
N ASP A 288 -11.41 -10.27 -10.33
CA ASP A 288 -12.72 -9.69 -10.11
C ASP A 288 -12.96 -9.13 -8.70
N PRO A 289 -12.51 -9.79 -7.61
CA PRO A 289 -12.64 -9.20 -6.28
C PRO A 289 -11.86 -7.89 -6.12
N LEU A 290 -10.69 -7.76 -6.76
CA LEU A 290 -9.90 -6.52 -6.77
C LEU A 290 -10.62 -5.42 -7.56
N LEU A 291 -11.16 -5.76 -8.73
CA LEU A 291 -11.95 -4.83 -9.53
C LEU A 291 -13.21 -4.40 -8.77
N LEU A 292 -13.84 -5.30 -8.03
CA LEU A 292 -15.05 -5.02 -7.26
C LEU A 292 -14.77 -4.08 -6.09
N SER A 293 -13.68 -4.36 -5.34
CA SER A 293 -13.12 -3.46 -4.33
C SER A 293 -12.82 -2.06 -4.90
N THR A 294 -12.20 -2.02 -6.08
CA THR A 294 -11.85 -0.77 -6.77
C THR A 294 -13.09 0.01 -7.19
N ALA A 295 -14.09 -0.66 -7.74
CA ALA A 295 -15.36 -0.06 -8.13
C ALA A 295 -16.09 0.53 -6.91
N PHE A 296 -16.15 -0.23 -5.81
CA PHE A 296 -16.75 0.21 -4.56
C PHE A 296 -16.07 1.44 -3.97
N SER A 297 -14.74 1.42 -3.85
CA SER A 297 -13.98 2.55 -3.33
C SER A 297 -14.08 3.80 -4.23
N LEU A 298 -14.24 3.62 -5.55
CA LEU A 298 -14.52 4.72 -6.48
C LEU A 298 -15.90 5.34 -6.20
N GLN A 299 -16.93 4.53 -5.95
CA GLN A 299 -18.26 5.05 -5.63
C GLN A 299 -18.29 5.79 -4.30
N ILE A 300 -17.51 5.35 -3.30
CA ILE A 300 -17.32 6.14 -2.07
C ILE A 300 -16.74 7.52 -2.43
N SER A 301 -15.64 7.57 -3.19
CA SER A 301 -15.02 8.84 -3.59
C SER A 301 -15.96 9.78 -4.36
N ASN A 302 -16.77 9.21 -5.26
CA ASN A 302 -17.73 9.97 -6.07
C ASN A 302 -18.91 10.49 -5.24
N GLY A 303 -19.36 9.73 -4.24
CA GLY A 303 -20.48 10.10 -3.37
C GLY A 303 -20.11 11.09 -2.25
N LEU A 304 -18.82 11.34 -1.98
CA LEU A 304 -18.42 12.29 -0.94
C LEU A 304 -18.77 13.74 -1.30
N HIS A 305 -19.44 14.42 -0.38
CA HIS A 305 -19.73 15.85 -0.47
C HIS A 305 -18.46 16.71 -0.60
N VAL A 306 -18.60 17.88 -1.25
CA VAL A 306 -17.51 18.84 -1.53
C VAL A 306 -16.78 19.28 -0.24
N ASN A 307 -17.51 19.42 0.87
CA ASN A 307 -16.93 19.79 2.17
C ASN A 307 -16.08 18.68 2.83
N ARG A 308 -16.13 17.44 2.31
CA ARG A 308 -15.27 16.31 2.72
C ARG A 308 -14.11 16.09 1.76
N TRP A 309 -13.62 17.17 1.14
CA TRP A 309 -12.54 17.09 0.14
C TRP A 309 -11.30 16.36 0.68
N ALA A 310 -10.92 16.57 1.95
CA ALA A 310 -9.73 15.98 2.54
C ALA A 310 -9.84 14.44 2.62
N ASP A 311 -11.01 13.93 2.98
CA ASP A 311 -11.29 12.49 3.02
C ASP A 311 -11.26 11.90 1.60
N LYS A 312 -11.86 12.61 0.64
CA LYS A 312 -11.83 12.23 -0.78
C LYS A 312 -10.40 12.18 -1.31
N ALA A 313 -9.58 13.19 -1.03
CA ALA A 313 -8.21 13.26 -1.51
C ALA A 313 -7.32 12.16 -0.92
N ARG A 314 -7.51 11.83 0.36
CA ARG A 314 -6.84 10.69 1.01
C ARG A 314 -7.25 9.38 0.37
N LEU A 315 -8.55 9.17 0.16
CA LEU A 315 -9.08 7.97 -0.49
C LEU A 315 -8.53 7.82 -1.91
N ASP A 316 -8.62 8.86 -2.74
CA ASP A 316 -8.13 8.81 -4.12
C ASP A 316 -6.62 8.61 -4.21
N THR A 317 -5.85 9.17 -3.26
CA THR A 317 -4.40 8.94 -3.19
C THR A 317 -4.10 7.50 -2.79
N ALA A 318 -4.79 6.95 -1.79
CA ALA A 318 -4.67 5.55 -1.41
C ALA A 318 -5.00 4.62 -2.58
N ARG A 319 -6.12 4.86 -3.29
CA ARG A 319 -6.55 4.06 -4.45
C ARG A 319 -5.51 4.05 -5.56
N ARG A 320 -4.97 5.22 -5.94
CA ARG A 320 -3.88 5.32 -6.91
C ARG A 320 -2.65 4.53 -6.47
N GLU A 321 -2.27 4.62 -5.19
CA GLU A 321 -1.10 3.90 -4.71
C GLU A 321 -1.27 2.39 -4.63
N VAL A 322 -2.48 1.91 -4.37
CA VAL A 322 -2.79 0.47 -4.51
C VAL A 322 -2.72 0.04 -5.97
N ALA A 323 -3.33 0.78 -6.89
CA ALA A 323 -3.31 0.49 -8.32
C ALA A 323 -1.87 0.40 -8.87
N GLU A 324 -1.03 1.39 -8.56
CA GLU A 324 0.38 1.42 -8.96
C GLU A 324 1.17 0.21 -8.42
N ARG A 325 0.97 -0.14 -7.15
CA ARG A 325 1.63 -1.32 -6.56
C ARG A 325 1.22 -2.62 -7.27
N VAL A 326 -0.07 -2.76 -7.57
CA VAL A 326 -0.58 -3.94 -8.30
C VAL A 326 0.01 -4.02 -9.71
N VAL A 327 0.04 -2.92 -10.46
CA VAL A 327 0.60 -2.90 -11.83
C VAL A 327 2.09 -3.24 -11.83
N LEU A 328 2.86 -2.68 -10.89
CA LEU A 328 4.29 -2.99 -10.76
C LEU A 328 4.54 -4.45 -10.41
N ASP A 329 3.74 -5.03 -9.51
CA ASP A 329 3.86 -6.43 -9.13
C ASP A 329 3.45 -7.38 -10.27
N ILE A 330 2.39 -7.06 -11.01
CA ILE A 330 2.03 -7.77 -12.26
C ILE A 330 3.22 -7.75 -13.23
N ALA A 331 3.82 -6.58 -13.49
CA ALA A 331 4.94 -6.46 -14.41
C ALA A 331 6.17 -7.27 -13.95
N ALA A 332 6.48 -7.26 -12.65
CA ALA A 332 7.58 -8.05 -12.08
C ALA A 332 7.36 -9.56 -12.25
N ARG A 333 6.14 -10.05 -11.98
CA ARG A 333 5.79 -11.47 -12.13
C ARG A 333 5.80 -11.93 -13.57
N ARG A 334 5.33 -11.08 -14.47
CA ARG A 334 5.39 -11.37 -15.90
C ARG A 334 6.82 -11.59 -16.36
N ARG A 335 7.76 -10.71 -15.97
CA ARG A 335 9.18 -10.91 -16.26
C ARG A 335 9.71 -12.22 -15.70
N ALA A 336 9.46 -12.52 -14.42
CA ALA A 336 9.90 -13.77 -13.80
C ALA A 336 9.32 -15.02 -14.49
N ARG A 337 8.05 -14.97 -14.90
CA ARG A 337 7.42 -16.04 -15.67
C ARG A 337 8.07 -16.20 -17.04
N ASP A 338 8.29 -15.11 -17.76
CA ASP A 338 8.87 -15.14 -19.10
C ASP A 338 10.32 -15.67 -19.05
N GLU A 339 11.09 -15.33 -18.00
CA GLU A 339 12.40 -15.91 -17.70
C GLU A 339 12.32 -17.43 -17.46
N GLN A 340 11.40 -17.89 -16.60
CA GLN A 340 11.23 -19.31 -16.32
C GLN A 340 10.78 -20.10 -17.57
N LEU A 341 9.87 -19.54 -18.38
CA LEU A 341 9.44 -20.16 -19.62
C LEU A 341 10.62 -20.30 -20.60
N ALA A 342 11.46 -19.27 -20.70
CA ALA A 342 12.67 -19.33 -21.51
C ALA A 342 13.66 -20.40 -21.00
N GLU A 343 13.77 -20.61 -19.69
CA GLU A 343 14.57 -21.70 -19.12
C GLU A 343 14.00 -23.09 -19.43
N LEU A 344 12.69 -23.29 -19.27
CA LEU A 344 12.02 -24.56 -19.58
C LEU A 344 12.14 -24.92 -21.06
N GLN A 345 12.01 -23.93 -21.96
CA GLN A 345 12.22 -24.11 -23.39
C GLN A 345 13.66 -24.53 -23.70
N LYS A 346 14.66 -23.93 -23.04
CA LYS A 346 16.07 -24.37 -23.16
C LYS A 346 16.30 -25.81 -22.70
N MET A 347 15.50 -26.29 -21.75
CA MET A 347 15.53 -27.67 -21.26
C MET A 347 14.75 -28.67 -22.13
N GLY A 348 14.19 -28.23 -23.27
CA GLY A 348 13.46 -29.08 -24.20
C GLY A 348 12.05 -29.46 -23.75
N ALA A 349 11.48 -28.73 -22.78
CA ALA A 349 10.09 -28.95 -22.36
C ALA A 349 9.12 -28.45 -23.43
N ASP A 350 8.16 -29.30 -23.83
CA ASP A 350 7.03 -28.92 -24.68
C ASP A 350 5.99 -28.18 -23.83
N VAL A 351 5.95 -26.86 -23.96
CA VAL A 351 4.98 -26.01 -23.24
C VAL A 351 3.80 -25.77 -24.17
N SER A 352 2.71 -26.54 -24.01
CA SER A 352 1.53 -26.38 -24.88
C SER A 352 0.81 -25.05 -24.62
N ASP A 353 0.52 -24.28 -25.68
CA ASP A 353 -0.17 -22.97 -25.63
C ASP A 353 -1.52 -23.00 -24.89
N SER A 354 -2.28 -24.09 -24.99
CA SER A 354 -3.62 -24.20 -24.39
C SER A 354 -3.67 -24.12 -22.86
N ARG A 355 -2.55 -24.39 -22.16
CA ARG A 355 -2.44 -24.26 -20.69
C ARG A 355 -1.95 -22.88 -20.24
N LEU A 356 -1.41 -22.08 -21.17
CA LEU A 356 -1.01 -20.69 -20.95
C LEU A 356 -2.19 -19.72 -21.11
N ASP A 357 -3.23 -20.11 -21.85
CA ASP A 357 -4.38 -19.26 -22.17
C ASP A 357 -5.28 -18.90 -20.97
N ASP A 358 -5.36 -19.74 -19.93
CA ASP A 358 -6.11 -19.45 -18.69
C ASP A 358 -5.22 -18.91 -17.56
N ASN A 359 -4.11 -18.27 -17.90
CA ASN A 359 -3.23 -17.65 -16.93
C ASN A 359 -3.69 -16.20 -16.64
N PRO A 360 -3.86 -15.79 -15.37
CA PRO A 360 -4.24 -14.42 -15.02
C PRO A 360 -3.21 -13.35 -15.40
N LEU A 361 -1.96 -13.73 -15.69
CA LEU A 361 -0.88 -12.85 -16.15
C LEU A 361 -0.64 -12.94 -17.66
N ALA A 362 -1.42 -13.73 -18.42
CA ALA A 362 -1.32 -13.78 -19.88
C ALA A 362 -1.63 -12.42 -20.51
N ASP A 363 -1.14 -12.20 -21.73
CA ASP A 363 -1.41 -10.96 -22.46
C ASP A 363 -2.92 -10.73 -22.59
N GLY A 364 -3.35 -9.50 -22.32
CA GLY A 364 -4.78 -9.19 -22.33
C GLY A 364 -5.57 -9.65 -21.09
N ARG A 365 -5.04 -10.49 -20.19
CA ARG A 365 -5.80 -11.10 -19.08
C ARG A 365 -5.68 -10.44 -17.71
N TYR A 366 -4.78 -9.46 -17.55
CA TYR A 366 -4.58 -8.69 -16.30
C TYR A 366 -5.04 -7.22 -16.43
N PRO A 367 -5.44 -6.57 -15.32
CA PRO A 367 -5.86 -5.18 -15.32
C PRO A 367 -4.67 -4.22 -15.43
N ASP A 368 -4.87 -3.08 -16.08
CA ASP A 368 -3.91 -1.97 -16.09
C ASP A 368 -4.27 -0.88 -15.08
N HIS A 369 -3.48 0.20 -15.04
CA HIS A 369 -3.71 1.30 -14.10
C HIS A 369 -5.07 1.98 -14.32
N GLU A 370 -5.57 2.07 -15.55
CA GLU A 370 -6.87 2.68 -15.84
C GLU A 370 -8.02 1.80 -15.37
N CYS A 371 -7.92 0.48 -15.59
CA CYS A 371 -8.83 -0.50 -15.01
C CYS A 371 -8.93 -0.34 -13.49
N LEU A 372 -7.80 -0.15 -12.81
CA LEU A 372 -7.72 -0.06 -11.34
C LEU A 372 -7.98 1.34 -10.76
N THR A 373 -8.28 2.35 -11.59
CA THR A 373 -8.55 3.71 -11.10
C THR A 373 -9.87 4.29 -11.56
N ARG A 374 -10.35 3.91 -12.74
CA ARG A 374 -11.53 4.50 -13.39
C ARG A 374 -12.57 3.48 -13.83
N ASP A 375 -12.14 2.39 -14.48
CA ASP A 375 -13.06 1.58 -15.30
C ASP A 375 -13.46 0.23 -14.69
N ALA A 376 -13.10 -0.04 -13.43
CA ALA A 376 -13.26 -1.34 -12.81
C ALA A 376 -14.69 -1.93 -12.91
N ALA A 377 -15.73 -1.12 -12.69
CA ALA A 377 -17.12 -1.59 -12.71
C ALA A 377 -17.57 -2.09 -14.10
N SER A 378 -17.06 -1.47 -15.17
CA SER A 378 -17.40 -1.85 -16.54
C SER A 378 -16.93 -3.26 -16.91
N LEU A 379 -15.83 -3.71 -16.26
CA LEU A 379 -15.23 -5.03 -16.46
C LEU A 379 -15.98 -6.15 -15.73
N LEU A 380 -16.89 -5.80 -14.81
CA LEU A 380 -17.63 -6.74 -13.96
C LEU A 380 -19.10 -6.92 -14.37
N ASN A 381 -19.55 -6.17 -15.37
CA ASN A 381 -20.95 -6.09 -15.75
C ASN A 381 -21.54 -7.48 -16.06
N GLY A 382 -22.55 -7.88 -15.28
CA GLY A 382 -23.33 -9.09 -15.51
C GLY A 382 -22.57 -10.40 -15.32
N LYS A 383 -21.44 -10.40 -14.58
CA LYS A 383 -20.65 -11.62 -14.32
C LYS A 383 -21.29 -12.60 -13.34
N TRP A 384 -22.11 -12.12 -12.41
CA TRP A 384 -22.58 -12.90 -11.27
C TRP A 384 -24.10 -12.87 -11.12
N ARG A 385 -24.64 -13.90 -10.45
CA ARG A 385 -26.01 -13.91 -9.94
C ARG A 385 -26.09 -13.06 -8.67
N ASP A 386 -27.30 -12.63 -8.32
CA ASP A 386 -27.53 -11.79 -7.13
C ASP A 386 -27.09 -12.49 -5.82
N GLU A 387 -27.27 -13.81 -5.73
CA GLU A 387 -26.82 -14.64 -4.61
C GLU A 387 -25.30 -14.63 -4.43
N ASP A 388 -24.58 -14.73 -5.54
CA ASP A 388 -23.11 -14.77 -5.57
C ASP A 388 -22.52 -13.39 -5.19
N LEU A 389 -23.23 -12.30 -5.53
CA LEU A 389 -22.85 -10.93 -5.16
C LEU A 389 -23.02 -10.63 -3.67
N LEU A 390 -23.89 -11.36 -2.97
CA LEU A 390 -24.24 -11.06 -1.58
C LEU A 390 -23.04 -11.23 -0.63
N SER A 391 -22.29 -12.34 -0.76
CA SER A 391 -21.07 -12.58 0.01
C SER A 391 -20.03 -11.48 -0.24
N TYR A 392 -19.88 -11.05 -1.49
CA TYR A 392 -18.97 -9.97 -1.83
C TYR A 392 -19.43 -8.63 -1.24
N ALA A 393 -20.72 -8.31 -1.33
CA ALA A 393 -21.28 -7.06 -0.81
C ALA A 393 -21.11 -6.94 0.71
N ILE A 394 -21.32 -8.02 1.44
CA ILE A 394 -21.07 -8.05 2.89
C ILE A 394 -19.60 -7.84 3.21
N GLY A 395 -18.70 -8.52 2.48
CA GLY A 395 -17.28 -8.33 2.67
C GLY A 395 -16.80 -6.91 2.34
N LEU A 396 -17.33 -6.26 1.29
CA LEU A 396 -17.04 -4.85 0.96
C LEU A 396 -17.44 -3.90 2.10
N MET A 397 -18.60 -4.17 2.70
CA MET A 397 -19.17 -3.33 3.76
C MET A 397 -18.45 -3.54 5.10
N LEU A 398 -17.94 -4.75 5.37
CA LEU A 398 -17.26 -5.11 6.61
C LEU A 398 -15.76 -4.80 6.60
N LEU A 399 -15.06 -4.97 5.48
CA LEU A 399 -13.60 -4.86 5.39
C LEU A 399 -13.11 -3.40 5.17
N PRO A 400 -11.83 -3.09 5.42
CA PRO A 400 -11.27 -1.75 5.15
C PRO A 400 -11.36 -1.40 3.66
N VAL A 401 -11.74 -0.16 3.32
CA VAL A 401 -12.09 0.24 1.93
C VAL A 401 -10.93 0.18 0.94
N VAL A 402 -9.71 0.53 1.35
CA VAL A 402 -8.52 0.52 0.48
C VAL A 402 -7.30 0.03 1.26
N PRO A 403 -7.17 -1.28 1.50
CA PRO A 403 -6.02 -1.83 2.21
C PRO A 403 -4.70 -1.52 1.47
N PRO A 404 -3.59 -1.33 2.18
CA PRO A 404 -3.42 -1.39 3.63
C PRO A 404 -3.77 -0.07 4.35
N PHE A 405 -4.41 0.89 3.68
CA PHE A 405 -4.76 2.17 4.27
C PHE A 405 -6.04 2.08 5.08
N ASP A 406 -5.97 2.47 6.35
CA ASP A 406 -7.13 2.57 7.23
C ASP A 406 -7.91 3.86 6.98
N ILE A 407 -8.76 3.84 5.95
CA ILE A 407 -9.67 4.94 5.65
C ILE A 407 -11.09 4.47 5.96
N GLN A 408 -11.67 5.05 7.01
CA GLN A 408 -12.97 4.68 7.53
C GLN A 408 -14.06 5.64 7.07
N PHE A 409 -15.23 5.07 6.78
CA PHE A 409 -16.43 5.80 6.39
C PHE A 409 -17.61 5.23 7.16
N ALA A 410 -18.57 6.10 7.50
CA ALA A 410 -19.80 5.70 8.14
C ALA A 410 -20.59 4.70 7.29
N MET A 411 -21.36 3.83 7.94
CA MET A 411 -22.12 2.75 7.29
C MET A 411 -23.05 3.29 6.19
N ASP A 412 -23.65 4.47 6.38
CA ASP A 412 -24.55 5.06 5.38
C ASP A 412 -23.82 5.46 4.09
N VAL A 413 -22.61 6.02 4.20
CA VAL A 413 -21.77 6.35 3.04
C VAL A 413 -21.37 5.07 2.30
N ARG A 414 -21.02 4.02 3.04
CA ARG A 414 -20.69 2.70 2.46
C ARG A 414 -21.92 2.09 1.75
N ARG A 415 -23.10 2.18 2.37
CA ARG A 415 -24.37 1.68 1.80
C ARG A 415 -24.73 2.38 0.49
N GLU A 416 -24.63 3.71 0.43
CA GLU A 416 -24.90 4.49 -0.80
C GLU A 416 -23.90 4.17 -1.92
N ALA A 417 -22.63 3.96 -1.56
CA ALA A 417 -21.61 3.51 -2.50
C ALA A 417 -21.88 2.08 -2.98
N LEU A 418 -22.36 1.19 -2.10
CA LEU A 418 -22.73 -0.18 -2.48
C LEU A 418 -23.92 -0.16 -3.45
N GLU A 419 -24.96 0.63 -3.17
CA GLU A 419 -26.10 0.83 -4.09
C GLU A 419 -25.61 1.29 -5.48
N SER A 420 -24.75 2.31 -5.52
CA SER A 420 -24.19 2.82 -6.77
C SER A 420 -23.32 1.78 -7.49
N THR A 421 -22.58 0.97 -6.75
CA THR A 421 -21.73 -0.11 -7.29
C THR A 421 -22.58 -1.23 -7.88
N MET A 422 -23.64 -1.64 -7.17
CA MET A 422 -24.57 -2.67 -7.62
C MET A 422 -25.32 -2.23 -8.89
N ASN A 423 -25.77 -0.98 -8.96
CA ASN A 423 -26.40 -0.42 -10.17
C ASN A 423 -25.50 -0.54 -11.41
N LEU A 424 -24.19 -0.34 -11.26
CA LEU A 424 -23.23 -0.48 -12.37
C LEU A 424 -22.97 -1.95 -12.75
N ILE A 425 -22.84 -2.84 -11.77
CA ILE A 425 -22.38 -4.22 -11.99
C ILE A 425 -23.53 -5.17 -12.33
N ARG A 426 -24.68 -5.03 -11.66
CA ARG A 426 -25.90 -5.81 -11.94
C ARG A 426 -26.59 -5.34 -13.22
N ASN A 427 -26.34 -4.10 -13.65
CA ASN A 427 -26.83 -3.54 -14.91
C ASN A 427 -28.32 -3.81 -15.15
N ARG A 428 -29.12 -3.65 -14.09
CA ARG A 428 -30.58 -3.87 -14.05
C ARG A 428 -31.04 -5.28 -14.44
N ARG A 429 -30.17 -6.29 -14.33
CA ARG A 429 -30.51 -7.71 -14.57
C ARG A 429 -30.98 -8.45 -13.32
N GLY A 430 -30.93 -7.81 -12.15
CA GLY A 430 -31.35 -8.41 -10.89
C GLY A 430 -32.86 -8.28 -10.63
N ASN A 431 -33.40 -9.24 -9.89
CA ASN A 431 -34.83 -9.25 -9.53
C ASN A 431 -35.15 -8.29 -8.37
N LEU A 432 -34.12 -7.83 -7.63
CA LEU A 432 -34.25 -6.89 -6.54
C LEU A 432 -33.68 -5.52 -6.89
N ALA A 433 -34.35 -4.45 -6.44
CA ALA A 433 -33.82 -3.10 -6.53
C ALA A 433 -32.47 -2.98 -5.80
N ASP A 434 -31.48 -2.33 -6.42
CA ASP A 434 -30.13 -2.16 -5.85
C ASP A 434 -30.14 -1.48 -4.48
N LYS A 435 -31.06 -0.53 -4.28
CA LYS A 435 -31.27 0.13 -2.99
C LYS A 435 -31.72 -0.84 -1.90
N ALA A 436 -32.66 -1.73 -2.21
CA ALA A 436 -33.16 -2.72 -1.26
C ALA A 436 -32.08 -3.74 -0.92
N PHE A 437 -31.32 -4.19 -1.93
CA PHE A 437 -30.17 -5.07 -1.74
C PHE A 437 -29.11 -4.44 -0.82
N ALA A 438 -28.68 -3.21 -1.11
CA ALA A 438 -27.68 -2.52 -0.30
C ALA A 438 -28.16 -2.22 1.14
N GLN A 439 -29.45 -1.87 1.30
CA GLN A 439 -30.06 -1.68 2.61
C GLN A 439 -30.05 -2.97 3.43
N GLN A 440 -30.47 -4.09 2.82
CA GLN A 440 -30.49 -5.37 3.51
C GLN A 440 -29.10 -5.85 3.91
N VAL A 441 -28.07 -5.62 3.08
CA VAL A 441 -26.67 -5.90 3.44
C VAL A 441 -26.26 -5.11 4.68
N ALA A 442 -26.56 -3.80 4.73
CA ALA A 442 -26.23 -2.95 5.87
C ALA A 442 -26.97 -3.38 7.16
N ASP A 443 -28.25 -3.74 7.05
CA ASP A 443 -29.06 -4.16 8.20
C ASP A 443 -28.62 -5.53 8.72
N SER A 444 -28.24 -6.45 7.83
CA SER A 444 -27.74 -7.78 8.21
C SER A 444 -26.37 -7.69 8.90
N LEU A 445 -25.51 -6.75 8.50
CA LEU A 445 -24.26 -6.46 9.20
C LEU A 445 -24.51 -5.88 10.59
N LYS A 446 -25.39 -4.87 10.72
CA LYS A 446 -25.76 -4.33 12.04
C LYS A 446 -26.33 -5.42 12.96
N TRP A 447 -27.18 -6.29 12.42
CA TRP A 447 -27.71 -7.44 13.15
C TRP A 447 -26.58 -8.36 13.62
N ALA A 448 -25.71 -8.80 12.72
CA ALA A 448 -24.62 -9.72 13.07
C ALA A 448 -23.60 -9.11 14.05
N GLU A 449 -23.27 -7.82 13.89
CA GLU A 449 -22.43 -7.07 14.84
C GLU A 449 -23.05 -7.06 16.24
N SER A 450 -24.36 -6.84 16.35
CA SER A 450 -25.06 -6.83 17.65
C SER A 450 -25.05 -8.19 18.36
N ARG A 451 -24.98 -9.30 17.61
CA ARG A 451 -24.89 -10.67 18.16
C ARG A 451 -23.47 -11.04 18.60
N MET A 452 -22.47 -10.61 17.83
CA MET A 452 -21.07 -10.95 18.09
C MET A 452 -20.38 -10.03 19.10
N ALA A 453 -20.72 -8.75 19.08
CA ALA A 453 -20.15 -7.74 19.96
C ALA A 453 -21.20 -7.25 20.97
N GLY A 454 -21.10 -7.68 22.23
CA GLY A 454 -21.55 -6.82 23.33
C GLY A 454 -20.77 -5.51 23.21
N GLY A 455 -21.42 -4.34 23.32
CA GLY A 455 -21.00 -3.02 22.79
C GLY A 455 -19.63 -2.40 23.10
N GLY A 456 -18.53 -3.17 23.11
CA GLY A 456 -17.16 -2.76 23.37
C GLY A 456 -16.11 -3.43 22.47
N PHE A 457 -16.48 -4.12 21.39
CA PHE A 457 -15.51 -4.66 20.43
C PHE A 457 -14.92 -3.54 19.56
N PRO A 458 -13.58 -3.40 19.49
CA PRO A 458 -12.93 -2.28 18.79
C PRO A 458 -12.83 -2.55 17.29
N TRP A 459 -13.96 -2.52 16.59
CA TRP A 459 -14.07 -2.80 15.14
C TRP A 459 -13.02 -2.07 14.31
N GLY A 460 -12.80 -0.77 14.57
CA GLY A 460 -11.78 0.01 13.89
C GLY A 460 -10.39 -0.60 14.02
N THR A 461 -9.90 -0.84 15.22
CA THR A 461 -8.56 -1.39 15.46
C THR A 461 -8.39 -2.81 14.92
N VAL A 462 -9.41 -3.65 15.07
CA VAL A 462 -9.34 -5.06 14.66
C VAL A 462 -9.31 -5.18 13.15
N LEU A 463 -10.17 -4.45 12.43
CA LEU A 463 -10.21 -4.48 10.96
C LEU A 463 -8.92 -3.94 10.34
N ILE A 464 -8.24 -3.01 11.00
CA ILE A 464 -6.88 -2.57 10.61
C ILE A 464 -5.91 -3.73 10.74
N ALA A 465 -5.86 -4.38 11.91
CA ALA A 465 -4.91 -5.46 12.20
C ALA A 465 -5.12 -6.69 11.31
N THR A 466 -6.37 -7.01 10.96
CA THR A 466 -6.68 -8.04 9.96
C THR A 466 -6.36 -7.55 8.55
N GLY A 467 -6.59 -6.27 8.25
CA GLY A 467 -6.34 -5.58 6.97
C GLY A 467 -4.87 -5.38 6.56
N VAL A 468 -3.90 -5.58 7.46
CA VAL A 468 -2.47 -5.41 7.14
C VAL A 468 -1.98 -6.60 6.33
N VAL A 469 -2.07 -6.49 5.00
CA VAL A 469 -1.34 -7.35 4.07
C VAL A 469 -0.46 -6.49 3.17
N LEU A 470 0.81 -6.88 3.06
CA LEU A 470 1.72 -6.36 2.03
C LEU A 470 1.10 -6.65 0.67
N LEU A 471 0.88 -5.62 -0.15
CA LEU A 471 0.56 -5.73 -1.58
C LEU A 471 1.72 -6.41 -2.31
N ALA A 472 1.91 -7.68 -2.08
CA ALA A 472 2.53 -8.58 -3.01
C ALA A 472 1.34 -9.31 -3.59
N ALA A 473 1.05 -9.21 -4.90
CA ALA A 473 0.02 -10.05 -5.49
C ALA A 473 0.55 -11.49 -5.58
N THR A 474 1.11 -12.06 -4.50
CA THR A 474 1.77 -13.37 -4.31
C THR A 474 0.89 -14.57 -4.67
N GLY A 475 0.08 -14.54 -5.72
CA GLY A 475 -0.98 -15.51 -5.97
C GLY A 475 -1.14 -15.77 -7.45
N VAL A 476 -0.03 -15.95 -8.15
CA VAL A 476 -0.02 -16.63 -9.44
C VAL A 476 1.19 -17.53 -9.38
N GLY A 477 0.99 -18.79 -9.01
CA GLY A 477 2.11 -19.72 -8.94
C GLY A 477 2.65 -19.98 -10.32
N LEU A 478 3.97 -20.03 -10.36
CA LEU A 478 4.70 -20.65 -11.44
C LEU A 478 4.36 -22.14 -11.37
N ALA A 479 3.68 -22.66 -12.38
CA ALA A 479 3.54 -24.10 -12.54
C ALA A 479 4.97 -24.66 -12.69
N ALA A 480 5.48 -25.32 -11.65
CA ALA A 480 6.60 -26.22 -11.82
C ALA A 480 6.07 -27.41 -12.62
N ALA A 481 6.34 -27.42 -13.93
CA ALA A 481 6.15 -28.61 -14.73
C ALA A 481 7.02 -29.71 -14.12
N ALA A 482 6.41 -30.64 -13.39
CA ALA A 482 7.09 -31.87 -13.02
C ALA A 482 7.52 -32.58 -14.33
N PRO A 483 8.76 -33.09 -14.42
CA PRO A 483 9.25 -33.71 -15.63
C PRO A 483 8.28 -34.81 -16.10
N ALA A 484 8.05 -34.84 -17.41
CA ALA A 484 7.09 -35.71 -18.09
C ALA A 484 7.20 -37.17 -17.58
N GLY A 485 6.18 -37.62 -16.86
CA GLY A 485 6.14 -38.97 -16.27
C GLY A 485 5.20 -39.14 -15.07
N LEU A 486 4.80 -38.05 -14.42
CA LEU A 486 3.88 -38.03 -13.26
C LEU A 486 2.71 -37.04 -13.45
N ALA A 487 2.22 -36.90 -14.68
CA ALA A 487 1.15 -35.96 -15.03
C ALA A 487 -0.24 -36.58 -14.74
N GLY A 488 -0.73 -36.42 -13.51
CA GLY A 488 -2.09 -36.83 -13.16
C GLY A 488 -2.74 -36.14 -11.96
N ALA A 489 -2.01 -35.46 -11.06
CA ALA A 489 -2.62 -35.05 -9.78
C ALA A 489 -2.06 -33.80 -9.06
N ALA A 490 -1.19 -32.97 -9.66
CA ALA A 490 -0.58 -31.85 -8.93
C ALA A 490 -0.57 -30.52 -9.70
N ILE A 491 -1.71 -30.13 -10.30
CA ILE A 491 -1.95 -28.76 -10.73
C ILE A 491 -3.18 -28.27 -9.98
N VAL A 492 -3.03 -28.05 -8.67
CA VAL A 492 -4.08 -27.45 -7.85
C VAL A 492 -3.44 -26.36 -7.00
N THR A 493 -4.05 -25.17 -7.05
CA THR A 493 -3.91 -24.03 -6.12
C THR A 493 -2.54 -23.34 -6.01
N SER A 494 -2.42 -22.21 -6.71
CA SER A 494 -1.46 -21.16 -6.35
C SER A 494 -2.01 -19.73 -6.55
N THR A 495 -3.29 -19.59 -6.87
CA THR A 495 -4.01 -18.31 -6.88
C THR A 495 -4.21 -17.72 -5.47
N LEU A 496 -4.03 -18.53 -4.42
CA LEU A 496 -4.35 -18.18 -3.03
C LEU A 496 -3.31 -17.32 -2.32
N ALA A 497 -2.03 -17.43 -2.67
CA ALA A 497 -0.98 -16.84 -1.84
C ALA A 497 -0.90 -15.30 -1.98
N GLY A 498 -1.68 -14.69 -2.88
CA GLY A 498 -1.45 -13.33 -3.37
C GLY A 498 -2.26 -12.20 -2.81
N PHE A 499 -3.31 -12.52 -2.08
CA PHE A 499 -4.09 -11.49 -1.45
C PHE A 499 -4.11 -11.61 0.07
N GLY A 500 -3.56 -12.71 0.62
CA GLY A 500 -3.54 -13.03 2.04
C GLY A 500 -4.96 -13.07 2.63
N PRO A 501 -5.26 -13.92 3.63
CA PRO A 501 -6.58 -13.91 4.27
C PRO A 501 -6.91 -12.56 4.96
N GLY A 502 -5.94 -11.65 5.10
CA GLY A 502 -6.11 -10.34 5.71
C GLY A 502 -6.47 -9.16 4.77
N GLY A 503 -6.25 -9.25 3.46
CA GLY A 503 -6.58 -8.15 2.53
C GLY A 503 -8.09 -8.10 2.20
N MET A 504 -8.61 -6.97 1.67
CA MET A 504 -10.04 -6.91 1.27
C MET A 504 -10.37 -8.03 0.27
N VAL A 505 -9.54 -8.23 -0.75
CA VAL A 505 -9.71 -9.29 -1.76
C VAL A 505 -9.68 -10.69 -1.15
N GLY A 506 -8.72 -10.97 -0.26
CA GLY A 506 -8.63 -12.25 0.41
C GLY A 506 -9.83 -12.49 1.32
N GLY A 507 -10.24 -11.49 2.11
CA GLY A 507 -11.43 -11.57 2.96
C GLY A 507 -12.73 -11.75 2.18
N LEU A 508 -12.88 -11.09 1.01
CA LEU A 508 -14.00 -11.30 0.09
C LEU A 508 -14.09 -12.77 -0.36
N ILE A 509 -12.96 -13.35 -0.75
CA ILE A 509 -12.87 -14.76 -1.16
C ILE A 509 -13.13 -15.68 0.04
N THR A 510 -12.52 -15.40 1.19
CA THR A 510 -12.73 -16.16 2.43
C THR A 510 -14.20 -16.21 2.81
N PHE A 511 -14.93 -15.09 2.75
CA PHE A 511 -16.37 -15.09 3.02
C PHE A 511 -17.15 -15.96 2.04
N GLY A 512 -16.80 -15.92 0.75
CA GLY A 512 -17.44 -16.78 -0.24
C GLY A 512 -17.13 -18.27 -0.06
N ILE A 513 -15.91 -18.63 0.37
CA ILE A 513 -15.54 -20.01 0.71
C ILE A 513 -16.32 -20.49 1.95
N LEU A 514 -16.29 -19.70 3.03
CA LEU A 514 -16.92 -20.04 4.32
C LEU A 514 -18.44 -20.23 4.23
N THR A 515 -19.09 -19.59 3.24
CA THR A 515 -20.52 -19.72 2.99
C THR A 515 -20.87 -20.59 1.78
N GLY A 516 -19.86 -21.08 1.06
CA GLY A 516 -20.04 -22.00 -0.07
C GLY A 516 -20.60 -21.36 -1.35
N THR A 517 -20.42 -20.06 -1.56
CA THR A 517 -20.90 -19.40 -2.79
C THR A 517 -20.08 -19.84 -4.02
N GLY A 518 -20.76 -20.22 -5.10
CA GLY A 518 -20.12 -20.82 -6.29
C GLY A 518 -19.19 -19.88 -7.03
N ALA A 519 -19.49 -18.58 -7.08
CA ALA A 519 -18.65 -17.61 -7.78
C ALA A 519 -17.22 -17.45 -7.21
N SER A 520 -17.07 -17.54 -5.89
CA SER A 520 -15.74 -17.50 -5.26
C SER A 520 -14.96 -18.79 -5.54
N LEU A 521 -15.62 -19.96 -5.56
CA LEU A 521 -14.98 -21.24 -5.90
C LEU A 521 -14.53 -21.28 -7.38
N ALA A 522 -15.32 -20.70 -8.28
CA ALA A 522 -14.95 -20.56 -9.69
C ALA A 522 -13.74 -19.64 -9.90
N SER A 523 -13.66 -18.51 -9.19
CA SER A 523 -12.51 -17.59 -9.26
C SER A 523 -11.17 -18.21 -8.84
N LEU A 524 -11.23 -19.34 -8.11
CA LEU A 524 -10.08 -20.12 -7.66
C LEU A 524 -9.68 -21.23 -8.64
N GLY A 525 -10.42 -21.41 -9.74
CA GLY A 525 -10.24 -22.54 -10.66
C GLY A 525 -10.66 -23.89 -10.07
N VAL A 526 -11.41 -23.87 -8.96
CA VAL A 526 -11.84 -25.08 -8.23
C VAL A 526 -13.21 -25.59 -8.73
N ALA A 527 -13.93 -24.79 -9.53
CA ALA A 527 -15.25 -25.15 -10.06
C ALA A 527 -15.31 -26.50 -10.78
N ASP A 528 -14.23 -26.90 -11.46
CA ASP A 528 -14.18 -28.17 -12.21
C ASP A 528 -13.94 -29.41 -11.33
N THR A 529 -13.51 -29.22 -10.07
CA THR A 529 -13.37 -30.30 -9.08
C THR A 529 -14.68 -30.60 -8.32
N LEU A 530 -15.75 -29.85 -8.62
CA LEU A 530 -17.04 -29.91 -7.90
C LEU A 530 -18.05 -30.91 -8.51
N GLN A 531 -17.68 -31.74 -9.48
CA GLN A 531 -18.63 -32.69 -10.12
C GLN A 531 -18.97 -33.98 -9.31
N ASP A 532 -18.29 -34.26 -8.19
CA ASP A 532 -18.50 -35.50 -7.40
C ASP A 532 -19.37 -35.33 -6.13
N GLY A 533 -20.65 -35.70 -6.17
CA GLY A 533 -21.48 -36.02 -4.99
C GLY A 533 -21.65 -34.91 -3.94
N GLU A 534 -22.69 -34.08 -4.09
CA GLU A 534 -22.98 -32.86 -3.33
C GLU A 534 -22.81 -32.96 -1.79
N GLY A 535 -23.24 -34.07 -1.16
CA GLY A 535 -23.18 -34.22 0.30
C GLY A 535 -21.77 -34.43 0.89
N ALA A 536 -20.93 -35.23 0.23
CA ALA A 536 -19.57 -35.51 0.70
C ALA A 536 -18.60 -34.34 0.47
N GLN A 537 -18.92 -33.46 -0.49
CA GLN A 537 -18.17 -32.24 -0.75
C GLN A 537 -18.47 -31.16 0.29
N ALA A 538 -19.76 -30.92 0.60
CA ALA A 538 -20.15 -29.93 1.59
C ALA A 538 -19.52 -30.22 2.97
N GLN A 539 -19.42 -31.50 3.33
CA GLN A 539 -18.79 -31.94 4.58
C GLN A 539 -17.27 -31.72 4.60
N ARG A 540 -16.58 -31.91 3.46
CA ARG A 540 -15.14 -31.61 3.33
C ARG A 540 -14.86 -30.11 3.42
N LEU A 541 -15.66 -29.30 2.73
CA LEU A 541 -15.55 -27.83 2.77
C LEU A 541 -15.81 -27.30 4.19
N ALA A 542 -16.83 -27.83 4.87
CA ALA A 542 -17.12 -27.48 6.26
C ALA A 542 -15.96 -27.85 7.20
N GLY A 543 -15.33 -29.01 7.01
CA GLY A 543 -14.18 -29.44 7.81
C GLY A 543 -12.95 -28.55 7.62
N GLN A 544 -12.64 -28.16 6.38
CA GLN A 544 -11.54 -27.24 6.09
C GLN A 544 -11.80 -25.85 6.68
N SER A 545 -12.98 -25.29 6.41
CA SER A 545 -13.42 -24.00 6.94
C SER A 545 -13.40 -23.97 8.47
N ALA A 546 -13.81 -25.07 9.13
CA ALA A 546 -13.81 -25.18 10.57
C ALA A 546 -12.39 -25.12 11.16
N SER A 547 -11.42 -25.76 10.51
CA SER A 547 -10.02 -25.71 10.91
C SER A 547 -9.44 -24.30 10.78
N GLU A 548 -9.78 -23.59 9.69
CA GLU A 548 -9.37 -22.19 9.49
C GLU A 548 -9.94 -21.25 10.55
N LEU A 549 -11.24 -21.39 10.88
CA LEU A 549 -11.88 -20.63 11.95
C LEU A 549 -11.23 -20.90 13.32
N ALA A 550 -10.96 -22.17 13.65
CA ALA A 550 -10.32 -22.53 14.91
C ALA A 550 -8.88 -21.97 15.02
N ALA A 551 -8.13 -21.96 13.91
CA ALA A 551 -6.78 -21.44 13.85
C ALA A 551 -6.71 -19.90 13.99
N ALA A 552 -7.77 -19.19 13.60
CA ALA A 552 -7.79 -17.73 13.61
C ALA A 552 -7.58 -17.12 15.01
N ALA A 553 -6.92 -15.97 15.07
CA ALA A 553 -6.86 -15.17 16.30
C ALA A 553 -8.28 -14.80 16.75
N PRO A 554 -8.54 -14.65 18.06
CA PRO A 554 -9.90 -14.37 18.55
C PRO A 554 -10.57 -13.21 17.80
N ASP A 555 -9.86 -12.10 17.58
CA ASP A 555 -10.43 -10.91 16.96
C ASP A 555 -10.71 -11.09 15.47
N SER A 556 -9.84 -11.79 14.74
CA SER A 556 -10.11 -12.24 13.37
C SER A 556 -11.33 -13.17 13.29
N LEU A 557 -11.46 -14.07 14.27
CA LEU A 557 -12.61 -14.97 14.39
C LEU A 557 -13.91 -14.19 14.54
N THR A 558 -13.95 -13.13 15.36
CA THR A 558 -15.15 -12.27 15.46
C THR A 558 -15.55 -11.69 14.11
N VAL A 559 -14.59 -11.16 13.33
CA VAL A 559 -14.87 -10.58 12.01
C VAL A 559 -15.42 -11.64 11.05
N MET A 560 -14.82 -12.83 11.02
CA MET A 560 -15.28 -13.93 10.16
C MET A 560 -16.70 -14.40 10.54
N LEU A 561 -16.95 -14.60 11.82
CA LEU A 561 -18.27 -15.00 12.33
C LEU A 561 -19.34 -13.95 12.02
N THR A 562 -19.04 -12.66 12.19
CA THR A 562 -19.96 -11.57 11.84
C THR A 562 -20.29 -11.58 10.34
N GLY A 563 -19.32 -11.76 9.46
CA GLY A 563 -19.59 -11.85 8.02
C GLY A 563 -20.43 -13.07 7.65
N MET A 564 -20.12 -14.27 8.19
CA MET A 564 -20.90 -15.49 7.96
C MET A 564 -22.36 -15.31 8.42
N LEU A 565 -22.56 -14.79 9.63
CA LEU A 565 -23.89 -14.51 10.19
C LEU A 565 -24.67 -13.49 9.36
N ALA A 566 -24.01 -12.41 8.92
CA ALA A 566 -24.63 -11.41 8.08
C ALA A 566 -25.06 -12.00 6.72
N ILE A 567 -24.26 -12.92 6.14
CA ILE A 567 -24.59 -13.58 4.87
C ILE A 567 -25.84 -14.44 5.03
N VAL A 568 -25.87 -15.32 6.04
CA VAL A 568 -27.04 -16.17 6.31
C VAL A 568 -28.28 -15.33 6.59
N HIS A 569 -28.15 -14.29 7.43
CA HIS A 569 -29.25 -13.38 7.72
C HIS A 569 -29.77 -12.70 6.44
N ALA A 570 -28.88 -12.17 5.59
CA ALA A 570 -29.28 -11.51 4.35
C ALA A 570 -29.92 -12.48 3.35
N GLN A 571 -29.41 -13.71 3.20
CA GLN A 571 -29.99 -14.73 2.33
C GLN A 571 -31.44 -15.04 2.73
N LEU A 572 -31.70 -15.22 4.02
CA LEU A 572 -33.04 -15.50 4.53
C LEU A 572 -33.99 -14.31 4.30
N GLN A 573 -33.55 -13.08 4.57
CA GLN A 573 -34.39 -11.89 4.39
C GLN A 573 -34.67 -11.56 2.92
N LEU A 574 -33.74 -11.88 2.02
CA LEU A 574 -33.91 -11.70 0.57
C LEU A 574 -34.57 -12.91 -0.12
N SER A 575 -34.91 -13.97 0.63
CA SER A 575 -35.44 -15.23 0.08
C SER A 575 -34.52 -15.89 -0.96
N PHE A 576 -33.20 -15.82 -0.73
CA PHE A 576 -32.18 -16.54 -1.50
C PHE A 576 -31.93 -17.93 -0.93
N ASP A 577 -31.28 -18.80 -1.70
CA ASP A 577 -30.76 -20.07 -1.21
C ASP A 577 -29.82 -19.82 -0.01
N SER A 578 -30.16 -20.47 1.11
CA SER A 578 -29.49 -20.20 2.38
C SER A 578 -28.30 -21.13 2.58
N SER A 579 -27.17 -20.53 2.96
CA SER A 579 -25.95 -21.23 3.37
C SER A 579 -25.99 -21.71 4.84
N GLU A 580 -27.12 -21.53 5.53
CA GLU A 580 -27.28 -21.81 6.97
C GLU A 580 -26.83 -23.22 7.36
N GLY A 581 -27.19 -24.26 6.62
CA GLY A 581 -26.81 -25.64 6.97
C GLY A 581 -25.31 -25.90 6.88
N LEU A 582 -24.64 -25.34 5.85
CA LEU A 582 -23.19 -25.44 5.69
C LEU A 582 -22.47 -24.63 6.78
N VAL A 583 -22.93 -23.41 7.03
CA VAL A 583 -22.38 -22.52 8.05
C VAL A 583 -22.54 -23.14 9.44
N ARG A 584 -23.73 -23.65 9.79
CA ARG A 584 -23.98 -24.36 11.05
C ARG A 584 -23.02 -25.52 11.25
N THR A 585 -22.88 -26.38 10.24
CA THR A 585 -21.96 -27.51 10.28
C THR A 585 -20.52 -27.05 10.52
N THR A 586 -20.10 -26.01 9.82
CA THR A 586 -18.76 -25.40 9.96
C THR A 586 -18.53 -24.85 11.36
N LEU A 587 -19.51 -24.14 11.93
CA LEU A 587 -19.42 -23.57 13.29
C LEU A 587 -19.38 -24.64 14.38
N MET A 588 -20.20 -25.69 14.26
CA MET A 588 -20.18 -26.83 15.19
C MET A 588 -18.81 -27.53 15.19
N ASN A 589 -18.28 -27.84 14.00
CA ASN A 589 -16.96 -28.45 13.88
C ASN A 589 -15.86 -27.55 14.47
N ALA A 590 -15.91 -26.24 14.20
CA ALA A 590 -14.94 -25.29 14.73
C ALA A 590 -15.02 -25.18 16.26
N LEU A 591 -16.24 -25.21 16.81
CA LEU A 591 -16.51 -25.18 18.25
C LEU A 591 -15.96 -26.45 18.93
N ASP A 592 -16.14 -27.62 18.33
CA ASP A 592 -15.61 -28.87 18.84
C ASP A 592 -14.07 -28.87 18.86
N ILE A 593 -13.43 -28.41 17.78
CA ILE A 593 -11.97 -28.21 17.73
C ILE A 593 -11.52 -27.25 18.83
N ALA A 594 -12.17 -26.09 18.95
CA ALA A 594 -11.80 -25.07 19.92
C ALA A 594 -11.98 -25.53 21.38
N ARG A 595 -13.04 -26.31 21.68
CA ARG A 595 -13.26 -26.92 23.00
C ARG A 595 -12.19 -27.96 23.31
N GLY A 596 -11.81 -28.78 22.33
CA GLY A 596 -10.71 -29.73 22.46
C GLY A 596 -9.40 -29.05 22.84
N GLU A 597 -8.99 -28.05 22.06
CA GLU A 597 -7.77 -27.27 22.30
C GLU A 597 -7.81 -26.50 23.63
N TRP A 598 -8.95 -25.88 23.95
CA TRP A 598 -9.12 -25.19 25.23
C TRP A 598 -8.92 -26.14 26.41
N ASN A 599 -9.53 -27.34 26.38
CA ASN A 599 -9.40 -28.34 27.44
C ASN A 599 -7.94 -28.77 27.64
N VAL A 600 -7.19 -28.98 26.55
CA VAL A 600 -5.75 -29.31 26.61
C VAL A 600 -4.97 -28.17 27.26
N HIS A 601 -5.18 -26.94 26.79
CA HIS A 601 -4.45 -25.77 27.31
C HIS A 601 -4.79 -25.45 28.77
N GLU A 602 -6.04 -25.63 29.19
CA GLU A 602 -6.45 -25.41 30.57
C GLU A 602 -5.90 -26.49 31.51
N GLN A 603 -5.79 -27.75 31.06
CA GLN A 603 -5.19 -28.82 31.88
C GLN A 603 -3.66 -28.71 31.96
N VAL A 604 -2.99 -28.36 30.86
CA VAL A 604 -1.52 -28.29 30.79
C VAL A 604 -0.98 -26.99 31.40
N ALA A 605 -1.66 -25.86 31.18
CA ALA A 605 -1.23 -24.54 31.59
C ALA A 605 -2.43 -23.64 31.99
N PRO A 606 -3.09 -23.94 33.13
CA PRO A 606 -4.30 -23.27 33.56
C PRO A 606 -4.11 -21.76 33.71
N GLY A 607 -5.08 -20.97 33.21
CA GLY A 607 -5.06 -19.51 33.31
C GLY A 607 -3.98 -18.80 32.47
N SER A 608 -3.21 -19.54 31.66
CA SER A 608 -2.26 -18.96 30.71
C SER A 608 -2.97 -18.05 29.69
N ARG A 609 -2.21 -17.13 29.06
CA ARG A 609 -2.76 -16.27 28.01
C ARG A 609 -3.37 -17.09 26.86
N VAL A 610 -2.70 -18.18 26.47
CA VAL A 610 -3.16 -19.07 25.39
C VAL A 610 -4.45 -19.79 25.77
N ALA A 611 -4.57 -20.29 27.01
CA ALA A 611 -5.82 -20.88 27.49
C ALA A 611 -6.97 -19.87 27.49
N LYS A 612 -6.72 -18.62 27.92
CA LYS A 612 -7.70 -17.53 27.87
C LYS A 612 -8.11 -17.17 26.44
N ASP A 613 -7.18 -17.16 25.50
CA ASP A 613 -7.46 -16.90 24.09
C ASP A 613 -8.37 -18.00 23.52
N TRP A 614 -8.11 -19.28 23.81
CA TRP A 614 -8.98 -20.39 23.42
C TRP A 614 -10.37 -20.34 24.07
N ALA A 615 -10.46 -20.03 25.36
CA ALA A 615 -11.74 -19.81 26.04
C ALA A 615 -12.55 -18.69 25.35
N ALA A 616 -11.89 -17.59 24.96
CA ALA A 616 -12.51 -16.51 24.22
C ALA A 616 -12.99 -16.95 22.82
N LYS A 617 -12.27 -17.83 22.12
CA LYS A 617 -12.72 -18.41 20.84
C LYS A 617 -13.96 -19.28 21.02
N VAL A 618 -13.97 -20.17 22.01
CA VAL A 618 -15.13 -21.01 22.36
C VAL A 618 -16.37 -20.14 22.59
N SER A 619 -16.26 -19.12 23.45
CA SER A 619 -17.35 -18.19 23.73
C SER A 619 -17.84 -17.41 22.50
N ARG A 620 -16.97 -17.10 21.53
CA ARG A 620 -17.36 -16.43 20.27
C ARG A 620 -18.11 -17.39 19.35
N LEU A 621 -17.66 -18.63 19.24
CA LEU A 621 -18.31 -19.68 18.44
C LEU A 621 -19.68 -20.06 19.01
N GLU A 622 -19.80 -20.22 20.33
CA GLU A 622 -21.09 -20.46 21.00
C GLU A 622 -22.10 -19.36 20.70
N ARG A 623 -21.70 -18.09 20.82
CA ARG A 623 -22.56 -16.94 20.46
C ARG A 623 -22.99 -16.95 19.00
N ALA A 624 -22.11 -17.34 18.08
CA ALA A 624 -22.47 -17.42 16.66
C ALA A 624 -23.51 -18.51 16.40
N VAL A 625 -23.41 -19.64 17.09
CA VAL A 625 -24.38 -20.74 17.01
C VAL A 625 -25.73 -20.29 17.59
N GLU A 626 -25.73 -19.68 18.78
CA GLU A 626 -26.94 -19.14 19.41
C GLU A 626 -27.62 -18.10 18.50
N ALA A 627 -26.84 -17.28 17.78
CA ALA A 627 -27.37 -16.32 16.82
C ALA A 627 -28.09 -17.03 15.65
N LEU A 628 -27.54 -18.12 15.11
CA LEU A 628 -28.21 -18.92 14.08
C LEU A 628 -29.50 -19.57 14.59
N ASP A 629 -29.52 -20.04 15.84
CA ASP A 629 -30.71 -20.61 16.45
C ASP A 629 -31.82 -19.57 16.60
N SER A 630 -31.46 -18.35 17.02
CA SER A 630 -32.41 -17.24 17.11
C SER A 630 -33.04 -16.88 15.75
N LEU A 631 -32.25 -16.87 14.68
CA LEU A 631 -32.69 -16.67 13.30
C LEU A 631 -33.73 -17.72 12.85
N SER A 632 -33.45 -18.99 13.12
CA SER A 632 -34.37 -20.09 12.74
C SER A 632 -35.74 -19.98 13.43
N THR A 633 -35.74 -19.47 14.66
CA THR A 633 -36.94 -19.25 15.47
C THR A 633 -37.74 -18.05 14.96
N GLU A 634 -37.07 -16.94 14.65
CA GLU A 634 -37.68 -15.73 14.08
C GLU A 634 -38.40 -16.05 12.75
N VAL A 635 -37.72 -16.74 11.83
CA VAL A 635 -38.30 -17.13 10.52
C VAL A 635 -39.51 -18.06 10.68
N SER A 636 -39.39 -19.08 11.55
CA SER A 636 -40.50 -20.01 11.80
C SER A 636 -41.74 -19.30 12.36
N SER A 637 -41.53 -18.32 13.24
CA SER A 637 -42.61 -17.51 13.82
C SER A 637 -43.31 -16.64 12.77
N ALA A 638 -42.55 -16.00 11.87
CA ALA A 638 -43.08 -15.18 10.80
C ALA A 638 -43.90 -15.99 9.79
N VAL A 639 -43.40 -17.17 9.39
CA VAL A 639 -44.13 -18.11 8.50
C VAL A 639 -45.43 -18.57 9.15
N SER A 640 -45.41 -18.87 10.46
CA SER A 640 -46.62 -19.24 11.20
C SER A 640 -47.65 -18.10 11.21
N GLN A 641 -47.22 -16.84 11.39
CA GLN A 641 -48.11 -15.68 11.38
C GLN A 641 -48.71 -15.42 9.99
N VAL A 642 -47.92 -15.57 8.92
CA VAL A 642 -48.41 -15.43 7.54
C VAL A 642 -49.40 -16.54 7.21
N ARG A 643 -49.13 -17.79 7.60
CA ARG A 643 -50.08 -18.91 7.44
C ARG A 643 -51.38 -18.62 8.18
N GLN A 644 -51.32 -18.14 9.42
CA GLN A 644 -52.49 -17.80 10.23
C GLN A 644 -53.29 -16.63 9.64
N ALA A 645 -52.62 -15.64 9.03
CA ALA A 645 -53.26 -14.53 8.33
C ALA A 645 -53.98 -15.01 7.04
N LEU A 646 -53.36 -15.91 6.27
CA LEU A 646 -53.95 -16.51 5.08
C LEU A 646 -55.17 -17.40 5.43
N GLU A 647 -55.08 -18.18 6.50
CA GLU A 647 -56.18 -19.05 6.97
C GLU A 647 -57.34 -18.24 7.57
N SER A 648 -57.07 -17.06 8.16
CA SER A 648 -58.09 -16.21 8.78
C SER A 648 -58.68 -15.13 7.85
N GLY A 649 -58.12 -14.95 6.64
CA GLY A 649 -58.55 -13.95 5.68
C GLY A 649 -58.36 -12.49 6.14
N ARG A 650 -57.55 -12.26 7.18
CA ARG A 650 -57.22 -10.94 7.71
C ARG A 650 -55.73 -10.67 7.50
N PRO A 651 -55.33 -9.46 7.05
CA PRO A 651 -53.92 -9.14 6.91
C PRO A 651 -53.20 -9.28 8.26
N PRO A 652 -51.92 -9.69 8.27
CA PRO A 652 -51.13 -9.74 9.49
C PRO A 652 -51.09 -8.34 10.12
N ALA A 653 -51.27 -8.27 11.44
CA ALA A 653 -51.24 -6.99 12.16
C ALA A 653 -49.85 -6.35 12.01
N ASP A 654 -49.82 -5.09 11.55
CA ASP A 654 -48.63 -4.30 11.24
C ASP A 654 -47.42 -4.62 12.14
N THR A 655 -46.39 -5.24 11.56
CA THR A 655 -45.04 -5.21 12.11
C THR A 655 -44.39 -3.88 11.71
N LYS A 656 -44.20 -3.01 12.69
CA LYS A 656 -43.40 -1.79 12.60
C LYS A 656 -41.93 -2.08 12.36
#